data_AF-A0A1B6YBI6-F1
#
_entry.id   AF-A0A1B6YBI6-F1
#
_cell.length_a   1.000
_cell.length_b   1.000
_cell.length_c   1.000
_cell.angle_alpha   90.00
_cell.angle_beta   90.00
_cell.angle_gamma   90.00
#
_symmetry.space_group_name_H-M   'P 1'
#
loop_
_entity.id
_entity.type
_entity.pdbx_description
1 polymer ?
#
loop_
_entity_poly.entity_id
_entity_poly.type
_entity_poly.pdbx_seq_one_letter_code
_entity_poly.pdbx_strand_id
1 'polypeptide(L)'
;MQRVLSLLITTFFFSFFWSCSSMSEKPWTALVPSEASFLIIPKEGVTISSIAETRYASIIDDMTASSAQQISNFDPEILSKISLKGVAMFPSKSTESELIWIINSQEPIDDWVKKFYKPLSQNYYTIKGNTIHKIETDNSPVFYASQIHNWIVFSSSSLAVESSIRSYLGASPSMSIPNDAYPGQLIMNTPKLDSWVEQFVNVGYRPSVHRSFSGSNSASLVFSNSGDSLNSRINLSGKIMLSDTSRSALIGALSSKNAPIELDRFIAGNAASFALFRLPPKVIPRKPDTRLTDLDKFLLNSNSFYSELASTIDDPFAVETFSESGLVSNGEFLFMRKLKNVRVFQQKLEELRQQELISKIGDSYFVSSTVLSELIGSELSPFIDFYISFSRDVAVISNRRGLSESVESDRARRRVIYYNDDYSAIRKDLPSEISGFVWVESSEFQRFIEPFLLPENAATGLLNQFDLAYVTMERLNQSSVDFSLGTKNKEGSTQPYQELWVTSLSNSDLTGAPILGDIVGSSGDEIIYATENGNVVAVAGDGTIVLQTSTNGSIPVGSPVLYDWYGNNQPVIMLGAGTKIFAWNQSGTLLPKFPIELNQQITAPIVVTDVRRNGIPEVIAATEDRLIHVIDGRGENVSGWPKSVNTAVTSKPVFAQVDGTWSVWAFSQNILHSWLRNGAVRPGYPQFVNAGFNGSPMIYESSVYGAGSDGNFYSIGKNPSFSDSLGTFVRMDSISVKSLYVTNNELLSVGASENVLLRDSTDFFREDLLLAQSRNGSVFGFNLLGELRLTENLGQPASNTFQPMLIDIDNDKNENMLALAEFGRLFAWDVLTGDRFYDLPTSGMKYPIITDLNGDGQKELIAQTREGLRCWTILRTN
;
A
#
# COMPACT_ATOMS: atom_id res chain seq x y z
N MET A 1 -0.05 71.76 -28.38
CA MET A 1 -0.45 70.36 -28.66
C MET A 1 0.63 69.32 -28.35
N GLN A 2 1.92 69.54 -28.67
CA GLN A 2 2.98 68.53 -28.40
C GLN A 2 3.25 68.22 -26.92
N ARG A 3 3.00 69.14 -25.97
CA ARG A 3 3.15 68.84 -24.52
C ARG A 3 1.97 68.05 -23.92
N VAL A 4 0.80 68.09 -24.55
CA VAL A 4 -0.38 67.29 -24.12
C VAL A 4 -0.30 65.87 -24.67
N LEU A 5 0.28 65.69 -25.86
CA LEU A 5 0.54 64.36 -26.44
C LEU A 5 1.62 63.60 -25.67
N SER A 6 2.67 64.29 -25.20
CA SER A 6 3.70 63.69 -24.35
C SER A 6 3.14 63.27 -22.98
N LEU A 7 2.24 64.06 -22.39
CA LEU A 7 1.57 63.72 -21.12
C LEU A 7 0.61 62.53 -21.30
N LEU A 8 -0.18 62.49 -22.37
CA LEU A 8 -1.08 61.35 -22.67
C LEU A 8 -0.31 60.07 -22.98
N ILE A 9 0.80 60.13 -23.73
CA ILE A 9 1.64 58.95 -24.02
C ILE A 9 2.37 58.49 -22.75
N THR A 10 2.88 59.40 -21.91
CA THR A 10 3.49 59.02 -20.63
C THR A 10 2.47 58.49 -19.62
N THR A 11 1.24 58.99 -19.61
CA THR A 11 0.17 58.48 -18.72
C THR A 11 -0.39 57.14 -19.22
N PHE A 12 -0.41 56.91 -20.54
CA PHE A 12 -0.82 55.62 -21.15
C PHE A 12 0.26 54.54 -21.05
N PHE A 13 1.55 54.92 -21.04
CA PHE A 13 2.65 54.00 -20.73
C PHE A 13 2.79 53.73 -19.23
N PHE A 14 2.53 54.71 -18.34
CA PHE A 14 2.55 54.46 -16.89
C PHE A 14 1.35 53.64 -16.38
N SER A 15 0.19 53.67 -17.05
CA SER A 15 -0.94 52.81 -16.70
C SER A 15 -0.78 51.35 -17.12
N PHE A 16 0.19 51.03 -18.00
CA PHE A 16 0.55 49.64 -18.34
C PHE A 16 1.70 49.07 -17.51
N PHE A 17 2.55 49.91 -16.90
CA PHE A 17 3.68 49.46 -16.08
C PHE A 17 3.41 49.43 -14.56
N TRP A 18 2.18 49.72 -14.13
CA TRP A 18 1.73 49.61 -12.74
C TRP A 18 0.52 48.68 -12.58
N SER A 19 0.43 47.65 -13.43
CA SER A 19 -0.15 46.37 -13.00
C SER A 19 0.99 45.40 -12.68
N CYS A 20 1.82 45.76 -11.69
CA CYS A 20 2.31 44.72 -10.80
C CYS A 20 1.07 44.22 -10.09
N SER A 21 0.43 43.18 -10.65
CA SER A 21 -0.52 42.37 -9.92
C SER A 21 0.25 41.73 -8.76
N SER A 22 0.44 42.47 -7.66
CA SER A 22 0.69 41.85 -6.36
C SER A 22 -0.54 40.98 -6.13
N MET A 23 -0.42 39.72 -6.50
CA MET A 23 -1.47 38.74 -6.34
C MET A 23 -1.89 38.79 -4.87
N SER A 24 -3.18 38.97 -4.60
CA SER A 24 -3.65 38.96 -3.21
C SER A 24 -3.33 37.60 -2.62
N GLU A 25 -2.57 37.57 -1.52
CA GLU A 25 -2.22 36.33 -0.83
C GLU A 25 -3.52 35.63 -0.40
N LYS A 26 -3.75 34.44 -0.96
CA LYS A 26 -4.83 33.54 -0.57
C LYS A 26 -4.36 32.57 0.51
N PRO A 27 -5.26 32.04 1.35
CA PRO A 27 -4.91 30.99 2.32
C PRO A 27 -4.37 29.75 1.60
N TRP A 28 -3.57 28.94 2.32
CA TRP A 28 -2.99 27.70 1.80
C TRP A 28 -4.04 26.73 1.25
N THR A 29 -5.26 26.77 1.79
CA THR A 29 -6.39 25.98 1.34
C THR A 29 -6.76 26.21 -0.12
N ALA A 30 -6.44 27.38 -0.69
CA ALA A 30 -6.63 27.65 -2.10
C ALA A 30 -5.70 26.83 -3.03
N LEU A 31 -4.65 26.20 -2.49
CA LEU A 31 -3.78 25.27 -3.22
C LEU A 31 -4.39 23.87 -3.34
N VAL A 32 -5.48 23.57 -2.63
CA VAL A 32 -6.12 22.25 -2.70
C VAL A 32 -7.04 22.24 -3.92
N PRO A 33 -6.75 21.44 -4.96
CA PRO A 33 -7.58 21.39 -6.16
C PRO A 33 -8.98 20.85 -5.86
N SER A 34 -9.98 21.30 -6.61
CA SER A 34 -11.36 20.84 -6.45
C SER A 34 -11.56 19.35 -6.75
N GLU A 35 -10.63 18.77 -7.50
CA GLU A 35 -10.57 17.38 -7.94
C GLU A 35 -10.05 16.45 -6.86
N ALA A 36 -9.37 16.97 -5.82
CA ALA A 36 -8.88 16.15 -4.73
C ALA A 36 -10.05 15.52 -3.96
N SER A 37 -9.97 14.23 -3.65
CA SER A 37 -11.06 13.47 -3.02
C SER A 37 -11.07 13.63 -1.50
N PHE A 38 -9.87 13.75 -0.91
CA PHE A 38 -9.68 13.91 0.52
C PHE A 38 -8.60 14.96 0.79
N LEU A 39 -8.72 15.65 1.92
CA LEU A 39 -7.69 16.52 2.46
C LEU A 39 -7.56 16.24 3.95
N ILE A 40 -6.34 15.97 4.40
CA ILE A 40 -6.02 15.84 5.80
C ILE A 40 -5.38 17.12 6.28
N ILE A 41 -5.90 17.63 7.39
CA ILE A 41 -5.30 18.72 8.14
C ILE A 41 -4.63 18.08 9.36
N PRO A 42 -3.30 17.92 9.39
CA PRO A 42 -2.62 17.24 10.47
C PRO A 42 -2.87 17.92 11.83
N LYS A 43 -2.79 17.16 12.93
CA LYS A 43 -2.81 17.72 14.28
C LYS A 43 -1.63 18.68 14.46
N GLU A 44 -1.75 19.63 15.38
CA GLU A 44 -0.63 20.51 15.72
C GLU A 44 0.58 19.70 16.18
N GLY A 45 1.78 20.08 15.72
CA GLY A 45 3.03 19.39 16.02
C GLY A 45 3.36 18.20 15.10
N VAL A 46 2.42 17.73 14.27
CA VAL A 46 2.72 16.72 13.25
C VAL A 46 3.58 17.34 12.16
N THR A 47 4.75 16.77 11.94
CA THR A 47 5.70 17.17 10.90
C THR A 47 5.58 16.26 9.68
N ILE A 48 6.25 16.63 8.59
CA ILE A 48 6.39 15.76 7.41
C ILE A 48 7.01 14.40 7.78
N SER A 49 7.96 14.39 8.71
CA SER A 49 8.61 13.15 9.15
C SER A 49 7.70 12.27 10.02
N SER A 50 6.79 12.87 10.80
CA SER A 50 5.95 12.16 11.78
C SER A 50 4.54 11.85 11.31
N ILE A 51 4.14 12.32 10.12
CA ILE A 51 2.83 12.03 9.58
C ILE A 51 2.63 10.54 9.27
N ALA A 52 3.67 9.86 8.80
CA ALA A 52 3.63 8.43 8.47
C ALA A 52 3.28 7.53 9.68
N GLU A 53 3.49 8.02 10.90
CA GLU A 53 3.17 7.31 12.16
C GLU A 53 1.72 7.53 12.62
N THR A 54 1.00 8.42 11.96
CA THR A 54 -0.38 8.73 12.34
C THR A 54 -1.34 7.69 11.77
N ARG A 55 -2.43 7.40 12.48
CA ARG A 55 -3.44 6.43 12.02
C ARG A 55 -3.97 6.75 10.61
N TYR A 56 -4.17 8.01 10.29
CA TYR A 56 -4.66 8.39 8.96
C TYR A 56 -3.64 8.17 7.84
N ALA A 57 -2.33 8.06 8.13
CA ALA A 57 -1.34 7.71 7.11
C ALA A 57 -1.48 6.27 6.61
N SER A 58 -1.81 5.31 7.47
CA SER A 58 -2.06 3.92 7.05
C SER A 58 -3.18 3.82 6.00
N ILE A 59 -4.29 4.55 6.21
CA ILE A 59 -5.41 4.61 5.26
C ILE A 59 -4.98 5.25 3.94
N ILE A 60 -4.17 6.30 3.99
CA ILE A 60 -3.66 6.96 2.77
C ILE A 60 -2.72 6.03 2.00
N ASP A 61 -1.76 5.41 2.70
CA ASP A 61 -0.70 4.61 2.09
C ASP A 61 -1.25 3.35 1.40
N ASP A 62 -2.34 2.78 1.92
CA ASP A 62 -3.03 1.67 1.25
C ASP A 62 -3.82 2.13 0.02
N MET A 63 -4.14 3.42 -0.07
CA MET A 63 -4.98 4.02 -1.13
C MET A 63 -4.19 4.81 -2.20
N THR A 64 -2.89 5.03 -2.01
CA THR A 64 -2.04 5.76 -2.96
C THR A 64 -0.80 4.96 -3.36
N ALA A 65 -0.36 5.16 -4.61
CA ALA A 65 0.87 4.53 -5.11
C ALA A 65 2.13 5.12 -4.45
N SER A 66 2.08 6.40 -4.06
CA SER A 66 3.13 7.06 -3.29
C SER A 66 2.84 6.97 -1.80
N SER A 67 3.78 6.47 -1.00
CA SER A 67 3.65 6.44 0.46
C SER A 67 3.96 7.80 1.11
N ALA A 68 3.38 8.08 2.28
CA ALA A 68 3.78 9.19 3.13
C ALA A 68 5.26 9.09 3.55
N GLN A 69 5.79 7.87 3.59
CA GLN A 69 7.20 7.56 3.92
C GLN A 69 8.18 8.02 2.83
N GLN A 70 7.72 8.32 1.61
CA GLN A 70 8.61 8.81 0.55
C GLN A 70 9.29 10.13 0.88
N ILE A 71 8.71 10.89 1.80
CA ILE A 71 9.10 12.28 2.05
C ILE A 71 9.85 12.41 3.38
N SER A 72 9.71 11.44 4.30
CA SER A 72 10.48 11.43 5.55
C SER A 72 11.99 11.31 5.34
N ASN A 73 12.44 10.90 4.14
CA ASN A 73 13.85 10.76 3.77
C ASN A 73 14.46 12.04 3.16
N PHE A 74 13.73 13.14 3.08
CA PHE A 74 14.29 14.43 2.67
C PHE A 74 15.29 14.96 3.70
N ASP A 75 16.23 15.82 3.26
CA ASP A 75 17.28 16.43 4.09
C ASP A 75 16.69 16.99 5.42
N PRO A 76 17.10 16.46 6.58
CA PRO A 76 16.60 16.89 7.88
C PRO A 76 16.73 18.39 8.13
N GLU A 77 17.75 19.04 7.58
CA GLU A 77 17.92 20.50 7.70
C GLU A 77 16.79 21.24 6.96
N ILE A 78 16.38 20.75 5.79
CA ILE A 78 15.25 21.29 5.01
C ILE A 78 13.93 21.01 5.74
N LEU A 79 13.73 19.77 6.21
CA LEU A 79 12.52 19.35 6.91
C LEU A 79 12.29 20.16 8.20
N SER A 80 13.36 20.55 8.91
CA SER A 80 13.28 21.37 10.13
C SER A 80 12.74 22.79 9.91
N LYS A 81 12.83 23.29 8.68
CA LYS A 81 12.48 24.67 8.31
C LYS A 81 11.08 24.83 7.74
N ILE A 82 10.38 23.72 7.52
CA ILE A 82 9.07 23.70 6.85
C ILE A 82 8.00 23.15 7.78
N SER A 83 6.81 23.75 7.73
CA SER A 83 5.66 23.33 8.54
C SER A 83 4.58 22.72 7.66
N LEU A 84 4.22 21.46 7.90
CA LEU A 84 3.14 20.78 7.19
C LEU A 84 1.79 21.42 7.52
N LYS A 85 1.00 21.73 6.49
CA LYS A 85 -0.35 22.31 6.63
C LYS A 85 -1.45 21.38 6.17
N GLY A 86 -1.23 20.63 5.09
CA GLY A 86 -2.21 19.70 4.59
C GLY A 86 -1.64 18.68 3.62
N VAL A 87 -2.30 17.53 3.56
CA VAL A 87 -2.02 16.45 2.59
C VAL A 87 -3.31 16.14 1.87
N ALA A 88 -3.36 16.36 0.55
CA ALA A 88 -4.54 16.10 -0.26
C ALA A 88 -4.31 14.90 -1.20
N MET A 89 -5.32 14.05 -1.33
CA MET A 89 -5.32 12.93 -2.27
C MET A 89 -5.90 13.38 -3.60
N PHE A 90 -5.09 13.34 -4.65
CA PHE A 90 -5.43 13.85 -5.98
C PHE A 90 -5.44 12.73 -7.02
N PRO A 91 -6.54 12.54 -7.77
CA PRO A 91 -6.61 11.54 -8.82
C PRO A 91 -5.77 11.98 -10.03
N SER A 92 -4.51 11.53 -10.09
CA SER A 92 -3.55 11.91 -11.14
C SER A 92 -3.78 11.15 -12.45
N LYS A 93 -4.36 9.94 -12.36
CA LYS A 93 -4.76 9.08 -13.48
C LYS A 93 -6.16 8.51 -13.25
N SER A 94 -6.68 7.79 -14.23
CA SER A 94 -7.99 7.13 -14.18
C SER A 94 -8.11 5.98 -13.16
N THR A 95 -6.98 5.52 -12.61
CA THR A 95 -6.88 4.37 -11.70
C THR A 95 -5.92 4.62 -10.53
N GLU A 96 -5.23 5.76 -10.50
CA GLU A 96 -4.20 6.04 -9.49
C GLU A 96 -4.41 7.43 -8.88
N SER A 97 -4.15 7.52 -7.58
CA SER A 97 -4.16 8.75 -6.81
C SER A 97 -2.78 9.04 -6.23
N GLU A 98 -2.42 10.31 -6.22
CA GLU A 98 -1.13 10.83 -5.76
C GLU A 98 -1.35 11.86 -4.67
N LEU A 99 -0.33 12.05 -3.83
CA LEU A 99 -0.41 12.98 -2.71
C LEU A 99 0.11 14.37 -3.10
N ILE A 100 -0.67 15.39 -2.73
CA ILE A 100 -0.29 16.80 -2.77
C ILE A 100 0.06 17.22 -1.34
N TRP A 101 1.29 17.64 -1.16
CA TRP A 101 1.81 18.11 0.12
C TRP A 101 1.85 19.63 0.13
N ILE A 102 1.22 20.23 1.13
CA ILE A 102 1.15 21.69 1.28
C ILE A 102 1.87 22.06 2.56
N ILE A 103 2.93 22.84 2.41
CA ILE A 103 3.83 23.23 3.50
C ILE A 103 3.99 24.74 3.54
N ASN A 104 4.27 25.27 4.72
CA ASN A 104 4.65 26.67 4.90
C ASN A 104 6.19 26.76 4.96
N SER A 105 6.75 27.71 4.21
CA SER A 105 8.16 28.10 4.25
C SER A 105 8.29 29.61 4.11
N GLN A 106 9.08 30.23 5.00
CA GLN A 106 9.49 31.64 4.87
C GLN A 106 10.76 31.81 4.02
N GLU A 107 11.50 30.73 3.77
CA GLU A 107 12.67 30.73 2.89
C GLU A 107 12.25 30.43 1.43
N PRO A 108 12.88 31.09 0.44
CA PRO A 108 12.73 30.75 -0.97
C PRO A 108 13.15 29.31 -1.30
N ILE A 109 12.33 28.59 -2.07
CA ILE A 109 12.62 27.25 -2.57
C ILE A 109 13.91 27.21 -3.39
N ASP A 110 14.21 28.30 -4.09
CA ASP A 110 15.42 28.48 -4.91
C ASP A 110 16.74 28.37 -4.14
N ASP A 111 16.70 28.53 -2.82
CA ASP A 111 17.89 28.47 -1.96
C ASP A 111 18.35 27.02 -1.73
N TRP A 112 17.42 26.06 -1.78
CA TRP A 112 17.73 24.65 -1.51
C TRP A 112 17.46 23.71 -2.68
N VAL A 113 16.49 24.03 -3.56
CA VAL A 113 16.04 23.10 -4.62
C VAL A 113 17.11 22.81 -5.67
N LYS A 114 18.03 23.76 -5.90
CA LYS A 114 19.13 23.62 -6.86
C LYS A 114 20.12 22.52 -6.49
N LYS A 115 20.17 22.08 -5.21
CA LYS A 115 20.96 20.94 -4.77
C LYS A 115 20.53 19.63 -5.45
N PHE A 116 19.28 19.55 -5.90
CA PHE A 116 18.68 18.38 -6.54
C PHE A 116 18.70 18.44 -8.08
N TYR A 117 19.37 19.43 -8.67
CA TYR A 117 19.42 19.59 -10.12
C TYR A 117 20.44 18.65 -10.74
N LYS A 118 20.01 17.90 -11.76
CA LYS A 118 20.92 17.08 -12.56
C LYS A 118 21.59 17.93 -13.65
N PRO A 119 22.92 17.80 -13.83
CA PRO A 119 23.61 18.42 -14.96
C PRO A 119 22.97 18.02 -16.29
N LEU A 120 22.89 18.96 -17.24
CA LEU A 120 22.39 18.73 -18.60
C LEU A 120 20.94 18.19 -18.70
N SER A 121 20.13 18.35 -17.64
CA SER A 121 18.74 17.90 -17.59
C SER A 121 17.75 19.08 -17.50
N GLN A 122 16.49 18.86 -17.88
CA GLN A 122 15.42 19.83 -17.65
C GLN A 122 14.99 19.80 -16.17
N ASN A 123 15.57 20.70 -15.37
CA ASN A 123 15.38 20.75 -13.92
C ASN A 123 14.15 21.55 -13.46
N TYR A 124 13.57 22.36 -14.34
CA TYR A 124 12.37 23.12 -14.03
C TYR A 124 11.61 23.49 -15.30
N TYR A 125 10.35 23.88 -15.14
CA TYR A 125 9.52 24.49 -16.16
C TYR A 125 8.57 25.51 -15.51
N THR A 126 7.88 26.32 -16.31
CA THR A 126 7.01 27.36 -15.78
C THR A 126 5.56 27.17 -16.20
N ILE A 127 4.64 27.43 -15.29
CA ILE A 127 3.21 27.47 -15.58
C ILE A 127 2.61 28.75 -15.00
N LYS A 128 1.95 29.55 -15.84
CA LYS A 128 1.29 30.81 -15.43
C LYS A 128 2.19 31.73 -14.58
N GLY A 129 3.48 31.79 -14.89
CA GLY A 129 4.45 32.62 -14.18
C GLY A 129 5.03 32.03 -12.89
N ASN A 130 4.65 30.79 -12.51
CA ASN A 130 5.21 30.07 -11.37
C ASN A 130 6.19 29.01 -11.87
N THR A 131 7.34 28.86 -11.21
CA THR A 131 8.35 27.87 -11.54
C THR A 131 8.05 26.57 -10.79
N ILE A 132 7.91 25.48 -11.55
CA ILE A 132 7.85 24.12 -11.02
C ILE A 132 9.23 23.52 -11.18
N HIS A 133 9.83 23.16 -10.06
CA HIS A 133 11.12 22.51 -9.96
C HIS A 133 10.96 20.99 -9.97
N LYS A 134 11.83 20.31 -10.69
CA LYS A 134 12.01 18.86 -10.64
C LYS A 134 13.07 18.55 -9.58
N ILE A 135 12.69 17.80 -8.57
CA ILE A 135 13.54 17.36 -7.46
C ILE A 135 13.83 15.88 -7.69
N GLU A 136 15.11 15.55 -7.83
CA GLU A 136 15.58 14.19 -8.06
C GLU A 136 16.72 13.91 -7.08
N THR A 137 16.56 12.88 -6.26
CA THR A 137 17.62 12.36 -5.37
C THR A 137 18.22 11.11 -5.99
N ASP A 138 19.43 10.72 -5.55
CA ASP A 138 20.15 9.60 -6.16
C ASP A 138 19.47 8.23 -5.98
N ASN A 139 18.39 8.15 -5.21
CA ASN A 139 17.63 6.91 -4.99
C ASN A 139 16.10 7.04 -5.02
N SER A 140 15.48 8.23 -4.96
CA SER A 140 14.02 8.39 -4.74
C SER A 140 13.25 8.80 -6.00
N PRO A 141 11.91 8.65 -6.07
CA PRO A 141 11.13 9.05 -7.23
C PRO A 141 11.22 10.57 -7.43
N VAL A 142 11.03 10.98 -8.68
CA VAL A 142 11.05 12.39 -9.04
C VAL A 142 9.87 13.10 -8.35
N PHE A 143 10.18 14.14 -7.59
CA PHE A 143 9.17 15.06 -7.06
C PHE A 143 9.12 16.34 -7.88
N TYR A 144 7.96 16.97 -7.88
CA TYR A 144 7.74 18.29 -8.44
C TYR A 144 7.38 19.23 -7.30
N ALA A 145 7.95 20.42 -7.27
CA ALA A 145 7.67 21.41 -6.24
C ALA A 145 7.57 22.82 -6.81
N SER A 146 6.69 23.63 -6.24
CA SER A 146 6.56 25.05 -6.57
C SER A 146 6.26 25.84 -5.31
N GLN A 147 6.87 27.02 -5.20
CA GLN A 147 6.54 27.98 -4.15
C GLN A 147 5.61 29.06 -4.69
N ILE A 148 4.58 29.39 -3.91
CA ILE A 148 3.66 30.50 -4.15
C ILE A 148 3.52 31.27 -2.84
N HIS A 149 4.08 32.48 -2.78
CA HIS A 149 4.25 33.24 -1.53
C HIS A 149 4.97 32.39 -0.46
N ASN A 150 4.36 32.19 0.70
CA ASN A 150 4.91 31.40 1.80
C ASN A 150 4.53 29.91 1.74
N TRP A 151 3.84 29.49 0.68
CA TRP A 151 3.36 28.12 0.53
C TRP A 151 4.21 27.39 -0.49
N ILE A 152 4.68 26.21 -0.13
CA ILE A 152 5.27 25.28 -1.08
C ILE A 152 4.29 24.13 -1.25
N VAL A 153 4.03 23.80 -2.52
CA VAL A 153 3.29 22.59 -2.88
C VAL A 153 4.25 21.63 -3.57
N PHE A 154 4.19 20.35 -3.20
CA PHE A 154 4.96 19.32 -3.91
C PHE A 154 4.21 17.98 -3.99
N SER A 155 4.57 17.18 -5.00
CA SER A 155 3.96 15.88 -5.30
C SER A 155 4.88 15.08 -6.23
N SER A 156 4.76 13.75 -6.22
CA SER A 156 5.30 12.85 -7.26
C SER A 156 4.68 13.13 -8.65
N SER A 157 3.50 13.75 -8.69
CA SER A 157 2.80 14.11 -9.92
C SER A 157 2.95 15.59 -10.27
N SER A 158 3.56 15.88 -11.42
CA SER A 158 3.62 17.25 -11.96
C SER A 158 2.22 17.82 -12.21
N LEU A 159 1.28 17.00 -12.67
CA LEU A 159 -0.11 17.40 -12.90
C LEU A 159 -0.79 17.87 -11.60
N ALA A 160 -0.48 17.22 -10.48
CA ALA A 160 -1.04 17.57 -9.18
C ALA A 160 -0.54 18.96 -8.72
N VAL A 161 0.77 19.22 -8.84
CA VAL A 161 1.37 20.53 -8.55
C VAL A 161 0.82 21.63 -9.47
N GLU A 162 0.71 21.35 -10.77
CA GLU A 162 0.11 22.28 -11.73
C GLU A 162 -1.34 22.62 -11.37
N SER A 163 -2.11 21.61 -10.97
CA SER A 163 -3.52 21.78 -10.59
C SER A 163 -3.64 22.64 -9.33
N SER A 164 -2.77 22.43 -8.33
CA SER A 164 -2.69 23.28 -7.14
C SER A 164 -2.39 24.74 -7.47
N ILE A 165 -1.44 24.99 -8.38
CA ILE A 165 -1.13 26.34 -8.85
C ILE A 165 -2.36 26.94 -9.55
N ARG A 166 -2.99 26.22 -10.49
CA ARG A 166 -4.18 26.73 -11.20
C ARG A 166 -5.33 27.06 -10.24
N SER A 167 -5.56 26.24 -9.22
CA SER A 167 -6.55 26.50 -8.17
C SER A 167 -6.22 27.76 -7.36
N TYR A 168 -4.97 27.91 -6.93
CA TYR A 168 -4.55 29.11 -6.18
C TYR A 168 -4.68 30.38 -7.01
N LEU A 169 -4.31 30.33 -8.29
CA LEU A 169 -4.45 31.46 -9.22
C LEU A 169 -5.91 31.75 -9.59
N GLY A 170 -6.86 30.86 -9.27
CA GLY A 170 -8.27 30.97 -9.65
C GLY A 170 -8.56 30.63 -11.11
N ALA A 171 -7.61 29.98 -11.80
CA ALA A 171 -7.80 29.44 -13.15
C ALA A 171 -8.61 28.14 -13.13
N SER A 172 -8.57 27.41 -12.02
CA SER A 172 -9.42 26.27 -11.69
C SER A 172 -10.07 26.48 -10.32
N PRO A 173 -11.20 25.82 -10.01
CA PRO A 173 -11.77 25.88 -8.66
C PRO A 173 -10.86 25.18 -7.64
N SER A 174 -10.88 25.67 -6.40
CA SER A 174 -10.30 24.98 -5.25
C SER A 174 -11.36 24.13 -4.55
N MET A 175 -10.93 23.16 -3.74
CA MET A 175 -11.83 22.42 -2.86
C MET A 175 -12.57 23.39 -1.94
N SER A 176 -13.87 23.18 -1.78
CA SER A 176 -14.64 23.88 -0.74
C SER A 176 -14.30 23.25 0.60
N ILE A 177 -13.69 24.01 1.50
CA ILE A 177 -13.35 23.54 2.84
C ILE A 177 -14.30 24.22 3.83
N PRO A 178 -14.92 23.46 4.76
CA PRO A 178 -15.76 24.04 5.80
C PRO A 178 -15.02 25.12 6.62
N ASN A 179 -15.69 26.23 6.93
CA ASN A 179 -15.08 27.37 7.62
C ASN A 179 -14.63 27.05 9.06
N ASP A 180 -15.16 25.98 9.64
CA ASP A 180 -14.87 25.45 10.96
C ASP A 180 -13.75 24.39 10.95
N ALA A 181 -13.06 24.20 9.82
CA ALA A 181 -11.96 23.24 9.74
C ALA A 181 -10.76 23.62 10.63
N TYR A 182 -10.28 22.68 11.45
CA TYR A 182 -9.15 22.87 12.36
C TYR A 182 -8.17 21.68 12.31
N PRO A 183 -6.94 21.83 12.84
CA PRO A 183 -5.93 20.76 12.88
C PRO A 183 -6.44 19.44 13.49
N GLY A 184 -6.15 18.31 12.84
CA GLY A 184 -6.56 16.97 13.25
C GLY A 184 -7.83 16.44 12.57
N GLN A 185 -8.29 17.08 11.50
CA GLN A 185 -9.50 16.70 10.77
C GLN A 185 -9.21 16.13 9.38
N LEU A 186 -10.12 15.25 8.92
CA LEU A 186 -10.19 14.76 7.55
C LEU A 186 -11.33 15.47 6.83
N ILE A 187 -11.00 16.24 5.79
CA ILE A 187 -11.99 16.82 4.89
C ILE A 187 -12.27 15.81 3.78
N MET A 188 -13.52 15.36 3.72
CA MET A 188 -14.03 14.47 2.68
C MET A 188 -14.74 15.32 1.63
N ASN A 189 -14.23 15.34 0.40
CA ASN A 189 -14.85 16.06 -0.72
C ASN A 189 -15.98 15.21 -1.31
N THR A 190 -17.10 15.15 -0.58
CA THR A 190 -18.26 14.32 -0.89
C THR A 190 -18.69 14.39 -2.38
N PRO A 191 -18.74 15.57 -3.03
CA PRO A 191 -19.07 15.69 -4.45
C PRO A 191 -18.13 14.99 -5.44
N LYS A 192 -16.93 14.60 -5.00
CA LYS A 192 -15.90 13.92 -5.80
C LYS A 192 -15.68 12.46 -5.42
N LEU A 193 -16.45 11.94 -4.47
CA LEU A 193 -16.35 10.54 -4.07
C LEU A 193 -16.77 9.57 -5.18
N ASP A 194 -17.63 9.99 -6.10
CA ASP A 194 -17.95 9.20 -7.30
C ASP A 194 -16.70 8.99 -8.17
N SER A 195 -15.93 10.06 -8.41
CA SER A 195 -14.69 10.03 -9.18
C SER A 195 -13.61 9.18 -8.50
N TRP A 196 -13.58 9.18 -7.16
CA TRP A 196 -12.72 8.31 -6.37
C TRP A 196 -13.13 6.84 -6.51
N VAL A 197 -14.42 6.52 -6.38
CA VAL A 197 -14.94 5.15 -6.56
C VAL A 197 -14.69 4.64 -7.99
N GLU A 198 -14.82 5.50 -9.00
CA GLU A 198 -14.53 5.17 -10.41
C GLU A 198 -13.08 4.67 -10.65
N GLN A 199 -12.13 4.98 -9.75
CA GLN A 199 -10.75 4.49 -9.86
C GLN A 199 -10.62 2.99 -9.57
N PHE A 200 -11.52 2.42 -8.77
CA PHE A 200 -11.52 0.99 -8.43
C PHE A 200 -12.45 0.17 -9.32
N VAL A 201 -13.51 0.81 -9.83
CA VAL A 201 -14.59 0.14 -10.55
C VAL A 201 -14.22 -0.11 -12.01
N ASN A 202 -14.55 -1.31 -12.50
CA ASN A 202 -14.37 -1.70 -13.89
C ASN A 202 -15.11 -0.72 -14.82
N VAL A 203 -14.50 -0.42 -15.98
CA VAL A 203 -14.98 0.60 -16.94
C VAL A 203 -16.45 0.43 -17.31
N GLY A 204 -16.95 -0.81 -17.39
CA GLY A 204 -18.35 -1.10 -17.71
C GLY A 204 -19.37 -0.60 -16.68
N TYR A 205 -18.97 -0.45 -15.40
CA TYR A 205 -19.85 -0.05 -14.30
C TYR A 205 -19.69 1.41 -13.89
N ARG A 206 -18.70 2.14 -14.43
CA ARG A 206 -18.50 3.57 -14.13
C ARG A 206 -19.73 4.45 -14.35
N PRO A 207 -20.54 4.26 -15.41
CA PRO A 207 -21.77 5.04 -15.59
C PRO A 207 -22.77 4.92 -14.43
N SER A 208 -22.75 3.80 -13.69
CA SER A 208 -23.65 3.53 -12.57
C SER A 208 -23.28 4.27 -11.29
N VAL A 209 -21.99 4.62 -11.12
CA VAL A 209 -21.50 5.37 -9.95
C VAL A 209 -21.41 6.88 -10.20
N HIS A 210 -21.38 7.30 -11.47
CA HIS A 210 -21.26 8.69 -11.87
C HIS A 210 -22.31 9.59 -11.21
N ARG A 211 -21.89 10.69 -10.58
CA ARG A 211 -22.75 11.68 -9.88
C ARG A 211 -23.57 11.11 -8.72
N SER A 212 -23.23 9.93 -8.21
CA SER A 212 -23.94 9.31 -7.08
C SER A 212 -23.92 10.19 -5.82
N PHE A 213 -22.92 11.05 -5.65
CA PHE A 213 -22.81 11.96 -4.51
C PHE A 213 -23.23 13.42 -4.82
N SER A 214 -23.83 13.67 -5.99
CA SER A 214 -24.27 15.01 -6.38
C SER A 214 -25.34 15.57 -5.42
N GLY A 215 -25.21 16.86 -5.10
CA GLY A 215 -26.08 17.54 -4.14
C GLY A 215 -25.59 17.53 -2.68
N SER A 216 -24.37 17.03 -2.46
CA SER A 216 -23.60 17.20 -1.22
C SER A 216 -22.55 18.31 -1.36
N ASN A 217 -21.91 18.67 -0.26
CA ASN A 217 -20.70 19.49 -0.18
C ASN A 217 -19.65 18.74 0.66
N SER A 218 -18.44 19.29 0.73
CA SER A 218 -17.38 18.72 1.57
C SER A 218 -17.81 18.64 3.04
N ALA A 219 -17.35 17.58 3.69
CA ALA A 219 -17.60 17.31 5.10
C ALA A 219 -16.29 17.38 5.89
N SER A 220 -16.31 17.98 7.07
CA SER A 220 -15.19 17.92 8.01
C SER A 220 -15.44 16.79 9.01
N LEU A 221 -14.51 15.84 9.08
CA LEU A 221 -14.59 14.64 9.89
C LEU A 221 -13.52 14.64 10.97
N VAL A 222 -13.87 14.19 12.17
CA VAL A 222 -13.01 14.09 13.35
C VAL A 222 -12.82 12.62 13.71
N PHE A 223 -11.59 12.23 14.03
CA PHE A 223 -11.28 10.91 14.59
C PHE A 223 -11.60 10.91 16.09
N SER A 224 -12.51 10.04 16.52
CA SER A 224 -12.88 9.88 17.93
C SER A 224 -12.25 8.60 18.52
N ASN A 225 -11.57 8.72 19.67
CA ASN A 225 -10.92 7.62 20.41
C ASN A 225 -9.80 6.85 19.68
N SER A 226 -8.74 7.53 19.24
CA SER A 226 -7.52 6.85 18.78
C SER A 226 -6.43 6.89 19.85
N GLY A 227 -6.14 5.76 20.49
CA GLY A 227 -4.75 5.51 20.85
C GLY A 227 -3.95 5.45 19.55
N ASP A 228 -2.75 6.04 19.50
CA ASP A 228 -1.97 6.14 18.25
C ASP A 228 -1.42 4.78 17.77
N SER A 229 -1.83 3.65 18.36
CA SER A 229 -1.52 2.32 17.84
C SER A 229 -2.29 2.03 16.55
N LEU A 230 -1.59 1.48 15.55
CA LEU A 230 -2.12 1.05 14.25
C LEU A 230 -3.28 0.03 14.37
N ASN A 231 -3.43 -0.64 15.52
CA ASN A 231 -4.47 -1.64 15.78
C ASN A 231 -5.79 -1.06 16.35
N SER A 232 -5.96 0.27 16.35
CA SER A 232 -7.14 0.93 16.91
C SER A 232 -8.31 1.04 15.91
N ARG A 233 -9.54 0.94 16.45
CA ARG A 233 -10.80 1.10 15.70
C ARG A 233 -10.88 2.47 15.04
N ILE A 234 -11.42 2.52 13.82
CA ILE A 234 -11.65 3.78 13.10
C ILE A 234 -13.04 4.27 13.47
N ASN A 235 -13.11 5.41 14.17
CA ASN A 235 -14.37 6.12 14.38
C ASN A 235 -14.23 7.54 13.84
N LEU A 236 -14.91 7.81 12.73
CA LEU A 236 -14.98 9.11 12.08
C LEU A 236 -16.37 9.68 12.25
N SER A 237 -16.48 10.95 12.63
CA SER A 237 -17.76 11.64 12.69
C SER A 237 -17.66 13.07 12.25
N GLY A 238 -18.73 13.60 11.67
CA GLY A 238 -18.76 14.96 11.18
C GLY A 238 -20.07 15.30 10.49
N LYS A 239 -20.10 16.48 9.88
CA LYS A 239 -21.32 17.03 9.27
C LYS A 239 -21.15 17.18 7.77
N ILE A 240 -22.10 16.62 7.02
CA ILE A 240 -22.19 16.77 5.57
C ILE A 240 -23.20 17.88 5.27
N MET A 241 -22.74 18.97 4.66
CA MET A 241 -23.62 20.02 4.15
C MET A 241 -24.22 19.59 2.82
N LEU A 242 -25.49 19.90 2.59
CA LEU A 242 -26.24 19.54 1.38
C LEU A 242 -26.54 20.80 0.58
N SER A 243 -26.59 20.67 -0.74
CA SER A 243 -27.02 21.76 -1.60
C SER A 243 -28.55 21.92 -1.58
N ASP A 244 -28.98 23.13 -1.91
CA ASP A 244 -30.38 23.48 -2.16
C ASP A 244 -30.84 23.07 -3.57
N THR A 245 -29.93 22.53 -4.40
CA THR A 245 -30.19 22.05 -5.76
C THR A 245 -30.73 20.60 -5.79
N SER A 246 -30.98 20.06 -6.98
CA SER A 246 -31.35 18.66 -7.18
C SER A 246 -30.28 17.72 -6.62
N ARG A 247 -30.68 16.84 -5.69
CA ARG A 247 -29.84 15.80 -5.10
C ARG A 247 -29.91 14.52 -5.93
N SER A 248 -28.83 13.75 -5.94
CA SER A 248 -28.88 12.38 -6.45
C SER A 248 -29.86 11.51 -5.64
N ALA A 249 -30.24 10.37 -6.21
CA ALA A 249 -31.06 9.39 -5.51
C ALA A 249 -30.42 8.92 -4.19
N LEU A 250 -29.11 8.68 -4.18
CA LEU A 250 -28.36 8.25 -3.01
C LEU A 250 -28.32 9.32 -1.91
N ILE A 251 -27.97 10.56 -2.25
CA ILE A 251 -27.95 11.67 -1.28
C ILE A 251 -29.36 11.95 -0.78
N GLY A 252 -30.37 11.89 -1.65
CA GLY A 252 -31.77 11.98 -1.26
C GLY A 252 -32.16 10.88 -0.26
N ALA A 253 -31.75 9.63 -0.51
CA ALA A 253 -32.05 8.48 0.34
C ALA A 253 -31.40 8.55 1.72
N LEU A 254 -30.14 9.02 1.79
CA LEU A 254 -29.39 9.19 3.03
C LEU A 254 -29.83 10.42 3.86
N SER A 255 -30.49 11.40 3.24
CA SER A 255 -30.86 12.68 3.87
C SER A 255 -32.37 12.91 4.03
N SER A 256 -33.20 11.89 3.80
CA SER A 256 -34.64 12.09 3.64
C SER A 256 -35.38 12.42 4.94
N LYS A 257 -35.50 11.48 5.88
CA LYS A 257 -36.17 11.70 7.17
C LYS A 257 -35.61 10.76 8.22
N ASN A 258 -35.57 11.20 9.48
CA ASN A 258 -35.22 10.32 10.59
C ASN A 258 -36.42 9.44 10.95
N ALA A 259 -36.17 8.15 11.16
CA ALA A 259 -37.15 7.18 11.63
C ALA A 259 -36.45 5.99 12.30
N PRO A 260 -37.17 5.20 13.14
CA PRO A 260 -36.62 3.97 13.69
C PRO A 260 -36.14 2.97 12.62
N ILE A 261 -35.19 2.13 12.99
CA ILE A 261 -34.78 0.96 12.20
C ILE A 261 -35.83 -0.13 12.37
N GLU A 262 -36.42 -0.57 11.24
CA GLU A 262 -37.50 -1.58 11.24
C GLU A 262 -37.24 -2.75 10.26
N LEU A 263 -36.53 -2.50 9.16
CA LEU A 263 -36.28 -3.49 8.11
C LEU A 263 -35.16 -4.48 8.47
N ASP A 264 -34.36 -4.20 9.49
CA ASP A 264 -33.35 -5.12 10.05
C ASP A 264 -33.94 -6.48 10.47
N ARG A 265 -35.23 -6.54 10.77
CA ARG A 265 -35.96 -7.80 11.04
C ARG A 265 -36.20 -8.67 9.82
N PHE A 266 -35.90 -8.18 8.62
CA PHE A 266 -36.10 -8.84 7.34
C PHE A 266 -34.79 -9.08 6.58
N ILE A 267 -33.71 -8.36 6.92
CA ILE A 267 -32.37 -8.59 6.38
C ILE A 267 -31.85 -9.94 6.86
N ALA A 268 -31.34 -10.77 5.95
CA ALA A 268 -30.79 -12.08 6.26
C ALA A 268 -29.55 -11.98 7.17
N GLY A 269 -29.35 -12.99 8.01
CA GLY A 269 -28.22 -13.03 8.94
C GLY A 269 -26.86 -13.21 8.27
N ASN A 270 -26.82 -13.59 7.00
CA ASN A 270 -25.63 -13.81 6.17
C ASN A 270 -25.47 -12.75 5.06
N ALA A 271 -26.14 -11.59 5.18
CA ALA A 271 -25.91 -10.50 4.26
C ALA A 271 -24.43 -10.08 4.29
N ALA A 272 -23.83 -9.86 3.12
CA ALA A 272 -22.49 -9.32 2.97
C ALA A 272 -22.45 -7.84 3.36
N SER A 273 -23.44 -7.09 2.87
CA SER A 273 -23.73 -5.73 3.34
C SER A 273 -25.19 -5.40 3.14
N PHE A 274 -25.68 -4.41 3.88
CA PHE A 274 -27.00 -3.85 3.62
C PHE A 274 -27.02 -2.35 3.92
N ALA A 275 -27.91 -1.65 3.21
CA ALA A 275 -28.18 -0.24 3.48
C ALA A 275 -29.68 0.00 3.64
N LEU A 276 -30.03 0.73 4.69
CA LEU A 276 -31.38 1.10 5.07
C LEU A 276 -31.59 2.58 4.80
N PHE A 277 -32.68 2.90 4.10
CA PHE A 277 -32.99 4.24 3.63
C PHE A 277 -34.44 4.62 3.89
N ARG A 278 -34.76 5.92 3.71
CA ARG A 278 -36.09 6.47 4.03
C ARG A 278 -36.68 7.38 2.96
N LEU A 279 -36.24 7.26 1.70
CA LEU A 279 -36.72 8.11 0.60
C LEU A 279 -38.19 7.78 0.25
N PRO A 280 -39.13 8.73 0.32
CA PRO A 280 -40.52 8.51 -0.06
C PRO A 280 -40.66 8.07 -1.53
N PRO A 281 -41.66 7.23 -1.85
CA PRO A 281 -41.90 6.81 -3.22
C PRO A 281 -42.40 7.99 -4.06
N LYS A 282 -41.98 8.07 -5.33
CA LYS A 282 -42.50 9.10 -6.24
C LYS A 282 -43.94 8.78 -6.62
N VAL A 283 -44.84 9.75 -6.45
CA VAL A 283 -46.27 9.62 -6.81
C VAL A 283 -46.50 9.79 -8.32
N ILE A 284 -45.53 10.34 -9.04
CA ILE A 284 -45.55 10.49 -10.49
C ILE A 284 -44.41 9.67 -11.09
N PRO A 285 -44.67 8.81 -12.10
CA PRO A 285 -43.64 7.98 -12.69
C PRO A 285 -42.69 8.83 -13.52
N ARG A 286 -41.40 8.51 -13.48
CA ARG A 286 -40.41 9.07 -14.39
C ARG A 286 -40.30 8.16 -15.62
N LYS A 287 -40.09 8.74 -16.79
CA LYS A 287 -39.76 7.96 -17.99
C LYS A 287 -38.33 7.41 -17.85
N PRO A 288 -38.13 6.07 -17.89
CA PRO A 288 -36.80 5.46 -17.86
C PRO A 288 -35.94 5.86 -19.06
N ASP A 289 -34.63 5.86 -18.86
CA ASP A 289 -33.63 6.02 -19.94
C ASP A 289 -33.37 4.69 -20.68
N THR A 290 -33.86 3.58 -20.13
CA THR A 290 -33.80 2.23 -20.72
C THR A 290 -34.91 2.01 -21.76
N ARG A 291 -34.88 0.85 -22.43
CA ARG A 291 -35.99 0.42 -23.28
C ARG A 291 -37.27 0.33 -22.45
N LEU A 292 -38.34 0.99 -22.94
CA LEU A 292 -39.67 0.89 -22.34
C LEU A 292 -40.28 -0.48 -22.58
N THR A 293 -40.66 -1.16 -21.50
CA THR A 293 -41.49 -2.37 -21.55
C THR A 293 -42.96 -1.99 -21.76
N ASP A 294 -43.82 -2.99 -22.01
CA ASP A 294 -45.25 -2.72 -22.16
C ASP A 294 -45.90 -2.29 -20.83
N LEU A 295 -45.40 -2.82 -19.70
CA LEU A 295 -45.78 -2.35 -18.38
C LEU A 295 -45.32 -0.90 -18.12
N ASP A 296 -44.09 -0.52 -18.53
CA ASP A 296 -43.65 0.87 -18.39
C ASP A 296 -44.56 1.83 -19.16
N LYS A 297 -44.90 1.49 -20.42
CA LYS A 297 -45.83 2.31 -21.22
C LYS A 297 -47.19 2.42 -20.55
N PHE A 298 -47.70 1.34 -19.99
CA PHE A 298 -48.97 1.33 -19.26
C PHE A 298 -48.93 2.26 -18.03
N LEU A 299 -47.89 2.13 -17.19
CA LEU A 299 -47.73 2.92 -15.96
C LEU A 299 -47.51 4.41 -16.26
N LEU A 300 -46.76 4.74 -17.32
CA LEU A 300 -46.55 6.13 -17.76
C LEU A 300 -47.82 6.79 -18.31
N ASN A 301 -48.71 6.00 -18.94
CA ASN A 301 -49.97 6.52 -19.49
C ASN A 301 -51.11 6.53 -18.46
N SER A 302 -51.01 5.76 -17.38
CA SER A 302 -52.06 5.55 -16.39
C SER A 302 -51.73 6.21 -15.06
N ASN A 303 -51.67 7.55 -15.04
CA ASN A 303 -51.29 8.33 -13.84
C ASN A 303 -52.11 7.99 -12.58
N SER A 304 -53.41 7.72 -12.72
CA SER A 304 -54.26 7.32 -11.59
C SER A 304 -53.86 5.97 -11.02
N PHE A 305 -53.65 4.96 -11.88
CA PHE A 305 -53.22 3.62 -11.47
C PHE A 305 -51.87 3.67 -10.75
N TYR A 306 -50.89 4.37 -11.32
CA TYR A 306 -49.58 4.51 -10.71
C TYR A 306 -49.64 5.24 -9.36
N SER A 307 -50.42 6.33 -9.27
CA SER A 307 -50.57 7.09 -8.02
C SER A 307 -51.24 6.26 -6.93
N GLU A 308 -52.26 5.46 -7.28
CA GLU A 308 -52.90 4.52 -6.36
C GLU A 308 -51.91 3.44 -5.90
N LEU A 309 -51.13 2.84 -6.81
CA LEU A 309 -50.10 1.86 -6.46
C LEU A 309 -49.05 2.48 -5.52
N ALA A 310 -48.52 3.65 -5.85
CA ALA A 310 -47.54 4.37 -5.03
C ALA A 310 -48.09 4.73 -3.64
N SER A 311 -49.40 5.00 -3.51
CA SER A 311 -50.02 5.31 -2.22
C SER A 311 -50.02 4.14 -1.23
N THR A 312 -49.87 2.90 -1.71
CA THR A 312 -49.79 1.69 -0.87
C THR A 312 -48.39 1.43 -0.30
N ILE A 313 -47.38 2.17 -0.76
CA ILE A 313 -45.97 2.01 -0.39
C ILE A 313 -45.62 2.97 0.75
N ASP A 314 -44.78 2.51 1.67
CA ASP A 314 -44.23 3.30 2.76
C ASP A 314 -42.81 3.80 2.44
N ASP A 315 -42.25 4.66 3.29
CA ASP A 315 -40.95 5.29 3.05
C ASP A 315 -39.72 4.39 3.28
N PRO A 316 -39.70 3.46 4.28
CA PRO A 316 -38.55 2.60 4.52
C PRO A 316 -38.27 1.62 3.38
N PHE A 317 -37.04 1.62 2.91
CA PHE A 317 -36.54 0.63 1.96
C PHE A 317 -35.11 0.23 2.27
N ALA A 318 -34.68 -0.90 1.74
CA ALA A 318 -33.34 -1.41 1.92
C ALA A 318 -32.81 -2.05 0.65
N VAL A 319 -31.49 -2.05 0.53
CA VAL A 319 -30.72 -2.92 -0.37
C VAL A 319 -29.91 -3.88 0.48
N GLU A 320 -29.80 -5.12 0.03
CA GLU A 320 -29.10 -6.19 0.71
C GLU A 320 -28.28 -6.96 -0.33
N THR A 321 -27.02 -7.28 0.00
CA THR A 321 -26.04 -7.91 -0.89
C THR A 321 -25.50 -9.21 -0.30
N PHE A 322 -25.03 -10.11 -1.16
CA PHE A 322 -24.55 -11.45 -0.79
C PHE A 322 -23.29 -11.80 -1.59
N SER A 323 -22.29 -12.37 -0.92
CA SER A 323 -21.06 -12.89 -1.54
C SER A 323 -21.34 -14.06 -2.49
N GLU A 324 -22.16 -15.02 -2.02
CA GLU A 324 -22.59 -16.16 -2.81
C GLU A 324 -24.08 -16.48 -2.57
N SER A 325 -24.80 -16.65 -3.67
CA SER A 325 -26.15 -17.21 -3.64
C SER A 325 -26.27 -18.15 -4.84
N GLY A 326 -26.17 -19.46 -4.62
CA GLY A 326 -26.34 -20.47 -5.66
C GLY A 326 -25.08 -20.83 -6.48
N LEU A 327 -25.28 -21.36 -7.69
CA LEU A 327 -24.22 -22.01 -8.50
C LEU A 327 -23.37 -21.05 -9.35
N VAL A 328 -23.63 -19.74 -9.30
CA VAL A 328 -22.94 -18.72 -10.11
C VAL A 328 -22.28 -17.72 -9.17
N SER A 329 -20.99 -17.47 -9.38
CA SER A 329 -20.10 -16.62 -8.58
C SER A 329 -20.31 -15.11 -8.80
N ASN A 330 -21.51 -14.68 -9.20
CA ASN A 330 -21.79 -13.26 -9.39
C ASN A 330 -22.48 -12.74 -8.13
N GLY A 331 -21.94 -11.67 -7.54
CA GLY A 331 -22.53 -11.01 -6.38
C GLY A 331 -24.02 -10.72 -6.59
N GLU A 332 -24.85 -11.22 -5.67
CA GLU A 332 -26.30 -11.06 -5.76
C GLU A 332 -26.79 -10.01 -4.80
N PHE A 333 -27.88 -9.35 -5.16
CA PHE A 333 -28.52 -8.37 -4.30
C PHE A 333 -30.03 -8.35 -4.52
N LEU A 334 -30.73 -7.81 -3.54
CA LEU A 334 -32.16 -7.58 -3.57
C LEU A 334 -32.47 -6.18 -3.04
N PHE A 335 -33.65 -5.69 -3.40
CA PHE A 335 -34.25 -4.51 -2.75
C PHE A 335 -35.49 -4.94 -2.00
N MET A 336 -35.78 -4.28 -0.90
CA MET A 336 -37.02 -4.47 -0.16
C MET A 336 -37.64 -3.15 0.25
N ARG A 337 -38.96 -3.12 0.31
CA ARG A 337 -39.74 -1.90 0.56
C ARG A 337 -40.89 -2.21 1.50
N LYS A 338 -41.04 -1.40 2.54
CA LYS A 338 -42.19 -1.48 3.44
C LYS A 338 -43.46 -0.99 2.73
N LEU A 339 -44.58 -1.66 3.00
CA LEU A 339 -45.89 -1.36 2.44
C LEU A 339 -46.83 -0.86 3.54
N LYS A 340 -47.58 0.20 3.25
CA LYS A 340 -48.69 0.66 4.10
C LYS A 340 -49.88 -0.30 4.02
N ASN A 341 -50.12 -0.88 2.84
CA ASN A 341 -51.24 -1.78 2.61
C ASN A 341 -50.87 -2.89 1.61
N VAL A 342 -50.32 -3.98 2.14
CA VAL A 342 -49.92 -5.16 1.35
C VAL A 342 -51.08 -5.76 0.55
N ARG A 343 -52.29 -5.77 1.09
CA ARG A 343 -53.46 -6.36 0.42
C ARG A 343 -53.82 -5.58 -0.83
N VAL A 344 -53.86 -4.25 -0.74
CA VAL A 344 -54.17 -3.38 -1.91
C VAL A 344 -53.03 -3.43 -2.92
N PHE A 345 -51.76 -3.45 -2.49
CA PHE A 345 -50.63 -3.60 -3.40
C PHE A 345 -50.70 -4.92 -4.19
N GLN A 346 -50.99 -6.04 -3.50
CA GLN A 346 -51.17 -7.34 -4.14
C GLN A 346 -52.38 -7.38 -5.08
N GLN A 347 -53.49 -6.72 -4.72
CA GLN A 347 -54.64 -6.57 -5.61
C GLN A 347 -54.28 -5.83 -6.89
N LYS A 348 -53.48 -4.76 -6.80
CA LYS A 348 -53.00 -4.02 -7.99
C LYS A 348 -52.07 -4.86 -8.85
N LEU A 349 -51.20 -5.68 -8.28
CA LEU A 349 -50.41 -6.64 -9.06
C LEU A 349 -51.31 -7.66 -9.77
N GLU A 350 -52.37 -8.14 -9.11
CA GLU A 350 -53.32 -9.06 -9.74
C GLU A 350 -54.12 -8.39 -10.88
N GLU A 351 -54.46 -7.10 -10.76
CA GLU A 351 -55.03 -6.31 -11.87
C GLU A 351 -54.07 -6.25 -13.08
N LEU A 352 -52.77 -6.02 -12.86
CA LEU A 352 -51.76 -6.05 -13.92
C LEU A 352 -51.62 -7.45 -14.54
N ARG A 353 -51.71 -8.50 -13.72
CA ARG A 353 -51.63 -9.89 -14.17
C ARG A 353 -52.81 -10.26 -15.07
N GLN A 354 -54.02 -9.81 -14.71
CA GLN A 354 -55.23 -10.02 -15.53
C GLN A 354 -55.16 -9.30 -16.88
N GLN A 355 -54.40 -8.21 -16.96
CA GLN A 355 -54.11 -7.50 -18.21
C GLN A 355 -52.91 -8.08 -18.97
N GLU A 356 -52.35 -9.22 -18.53
CA GLU A 356 -51.19 -9.88 -19.13
C GLU A 356 -49.91 -9.03 -19.16
N LEU A 357 -49.84 -7.97 -18.33
CA LEU A 357 -48.67 -7.09 -18.21
C LEU A 357 -47.58 -7.66 -17.29
N ILE A 358 -47.95 -8.54 -16.37
CA ILE A 358 -47.05 -9.30 -15.49
C ILE A 358 -47.49 -10.76 -15.42
N SER A 359 -46.62 -11.64 -14.94
CA SER A 359 -46.94 -13.06 -14.77
C SER A 359 -46.73 -13.50 -13.32
N LYS A 360 -47.46 -14.53 -12.89
CA LYS A 360 -47.33 -15.11 -11.54
C LYS A 360 -46.68 -16.48 -11.65
N ILE A 361 -45.63 -16.72 -10.87
CA ILE A 361 -44.82 -17.93 -10.89
C ILE A 361 -44.68 -18.42 -9.44
N GLY A 362 -45.45 -19.46 -9.09
CA GLY A 362 -45.59 -19.89 -7.70
C GLY A 362 -46.21 -18.78 -6.84
N ASP A 363 -45.52 -18.41 -5.76
CA ASP A 363 -45.95 -17.33 -4.86
C ASP A 363 -45.38 -15.94 -5.23
N SER A 364 -44.54 -15.89 -6.27
CA SER A 364 -43.88 -14.68 -6.76
C SER A 364 -44.53 -14.12 -8.03
N TYR A 365 -44.34 -12.83 -8.29
CA TYR A 365 -44.70 -12.19 -9.57
C TYR A 365 -43.44 -11.93 -10.39
N PHE A 366 -43.40 -12.36 -11.65
CA PHE A 366 -42.36 -11.93 -12.58
C PHE A 366 -42.82 -10.68 -13.34
N VAL A 367 -41.95 -9.67 -13.33
CA VAL A 367 -42.22 -8.32 -13.80
C VAL A 367 -41.07 -7.85 -14.68
N SER A 368 -41.41 -7.20 -15.80
CA SER A 368 -40.47 -6.49 -16.67
C SER A 368 -40.85 -5.01 -16.70
N SER A 369 -40.25 -4.17 -15.83
CA SER A 369 -40.54 -2.73 -15.75
C SER A 369 -39.53 -1.96 -14.89
N THR A 370 -38.84 -1.00 -15.49
CA THR A 370 -38.01 -0.07 -14.74
C THR A 370 -38.87 0.82 -13.84
N VAL A 371 -40.05 1.26 -14.30
CA VAL A 371 -40.93 2.16 -13.53
C VAL A 371 -41.42 1.52 -12.22
N LEU A 372 -41.81 0.24 -12.25
CA LEU A 372 -42.24 -0.47 -11.05
C LEU A 372 -41.06 -0.85 -10.15
N SER A 373 -39.91 -1.19 -10.74
CA SER A 373 -38.65 -1.40 -10.02
C SER A 373 -38.23 -0.15 -9.23
N GLU A 374 -38.24 1.02 -9.87
CA GLU A 374 -37.94 2.32 -9.23
C GLU A 374 -38.93 2.68 -8.13
N LEU A 375 -40.20 2.33 -8.30
CA LEU A 375 -41.22 2.59 -7.28
C LEU A 375 -40.94 1.81 -5.98
N ILE A 376 -40.40 0.60 -6.08
CA ILE A 376 -40.12 -0.28 -4.93
C ILE A 376 -38.70 -0.01 -4.39
N GLY A 377 -37.66 -0.13 -5.23
CA GLY A 377 -36.26 -0.01 -4.81
C GLY A 377 -35.67 1.40 -4.93
N SER A 378 -36.49 2.42 -5.25
CA SER A 378 -36.07 3.77 -5.62
C SER A 378 -35.30 3.83 -6.96
N GLU A 379 -34.87 5.02 -7.36
CA GLU A 379 -33.96 5.23 -8.51
C GLU A 379 -32.58 4.56 -8.33
N LEU A 380 -32.35 3.91 -7.17
CA LEU A 380 -31.18 3.08 -6.89
C LEU A 380 -31.32 1.65 -7.45
N SER A 381 -32.54 1.21 -7.77
CA SER A 381 -32.79 -0.14 -8.29
C SER A 381 -32.45 -0.23 -9.77
N PRO A 382 -31.52 -1.11 -10.19
CA PRO A 382 -31.14 -1.28 -11.58
C PRO A 382 -32.04 -2.27 -12.34
N PHE A 383 -33.03 -2.88 -11.68
CA PHE A 383 -33.77 -3.99 -12.27
C PHE A 383 -34.73 -3.55 -13.37
N ILE A 384 -34.74 -4.32 -14.46
CA ILE A 384 -35.79 -4.29 -15.49
C ILE A 384 -36.65 -5.53 -15.33
N ASP A 385 -36.03 -6.72 -15.40
CA ASP A 385 -36.67 -8.01 -15.20
C ASP A 385 -36.41 -8.53 -13.78
N PHE A 386 -37.45 -8.72 -12.98
CA PHE A 386 -37.31 -9.13 -11.58
C PHE A 386 -38.53 -9.90 -11.08
N TYR A 387 -38.34 -10.56 -9.94
CA TYR A 387 -39.39 -11.21 -9.18
C TYR A 387 -39.82 -10.33 -8.01
N ILE A 388 -41.12 -10.22 -7.76
CA ILE A 388 -41.69 -9.63 -6.55
C ILE A 388 -42.17 -10.75 -5.64
N SER A 389 -41.61 -10.78 -4.43
CA SER A 389 -42.02 -11.66 -3.32
C SER A 389 -42.46 -10.83 -2.11
N PHE A 390 -43.07 -11.48 -1.12
CA PHE A 390 -43.61 -10.81 0.06
C PHE A 390 -43.18 -11.49 1.36
N SER A 391 -42.85 -10.67 2.35
CA SER A 391 -42.59 -11.08 3.73
C SER A 391 -43.36 -10.13 4.64
N ARG A 392 -44.49 -10.60 5.20
CA ARG A 392 -45.47 -9.75 5.92
C ARG A 392 -45.88 -8.50 5.12
N ASP A 393 -45.54 -7.32 5.61
CA ASP A 393 -45.81 -6.00 5.04
C ASP A 393 -44.64 -5.45 4.21
N VAL A 394 -43.71 -6.31 3.78
CA VAL A 394 -42.55 -5.96 2.96
C VAL A 394 -42.64 -6.62 1.59
N ALA A 395 -42.51 -5.82 0.52
CA ALA A 395 -42.27 -6.30 -0.83
C ALA A 395 -40.76 -6.45 -1.07
N VAL A 396 -40.36 -7.54 -1.71
CA VAL A 396 -38.95 -7.86 -2.01
C VAL A 396 -38.80 -8.04 -3.51
N ILE A 397 -37.79 -7.40 -4.11
CA ILE A 397 -37.47 -7.53 -5.54
C ILE A 397 -36.05 -8.04 -5.76
N SER A 398 -35.91 -8.99 -6.68
CA SER A 398 -34.61 -9.53 -7.11
C SER A 398 -34.71 -10.15 -8.51
N ASN A 399 -33.60 -10.18 -9.24
CA ASN A 399 -33.49 -10.91 -10.51
C ASN A 399 -33.68 -12.43 -10.34
N ARG A 400 -33.55 -12.95 -9.11
CA ARG A 400 -33.74 -14.37 -8.80
C ARG A 400 -34.92 -14.59 -7.87
N ARG A 401 -35.81 -15.46 -8.31
CA ARG A 401 -36.98 -15.89 -7.54
C ARG A 401 -36.58 -16.44 -6.18
N GLY A 402 -35.64 -17.39 -6.14
CA GLY A 402 -35.21 -18.05 -4.90
C GLY A 402 -34.66 -17.08 -3.86
N LEU A 403 -33.95 -16.04 -4.30
CA LEU A 403 -33.44 -14.99 -3.41
C LEU A 403 -34.56 -14.08 -2.89
N SER A 404 -35.51 -13.69 -3.76
CA SER A 404 -36.67 -12.90 -3.29
C SER A 404 -37.56 -13.68 -2.30
N GLU A 405 -37.71 -14.99 -2.48
CA GLU A 405 -38.52 -15.87 -1.62
C GLU A 405 -37.81 -16.24 -0.31
N SER A 406 -36.47 -16.17 -0.25
CA SER A 406 -35.71 -16.54 0.95
C SER A 406 -36.00 -15.63 2.14
N VAL A 407 -36.28 -14.34 1.90
CA VAL A 407 -36.53 -13.33 2.94
C VAL A 407 -37.64 -13.75 3.93
N GLU A 408 -38.76 -14.30 3.45
CA GLU A 408 -39.83 -14.78 4.34
C GLU A 408 -39.41 -16.06 5.09
N SER A 409 -38.68 -16.96 4.43
CA SER A 409 -38.13 -18.17 5.06
C SER A 409 -37.16 -17.82 6.20
N ASP A 410 -36.24 -16.89 5.97
CA ASP A 410 -35.22 -16.49 6.94
C ASP A 410 -35.86 -15.75 8.11
N ARG A 411 -36.79 -14.83 7.83
CA ARG A 411 -37.59 -14.16 8.86
C ARG A 411 -38.38 -15.15 9.70
N ALA A 412 -39.05 -16.13 9.09
CA ALA A 412 -39.82 -17.15 9.81
C ALA A 412 -38.93 -18.03 10.71
N ARG A 413 -37.69 -18.30 10.28
CA ARG A 413 -36.70 -19.10 11.01
C ARG A 413 -35.81 -18.31 11.97
N ARG A 414 -36.03 -16.99 12.12
CA ARG A 414 -35.19 -16.06 12.90
C ARG A 414 -33.72 -16.02 12.44
N ARG A 415 -33.47 -16.25 11.15
CA ARG A 415 -32.15 -16.15 10.51
C ARG A 415 -31.92 -14.76 9.93
N VAL A 416 -32.19 -13.73 10.72
CA VAL A 416 -32.14 -12.33 10.30
C VAL A 416 -31.13 -11.55 11.14
N ILE A 417 -30.56 -10.49 10.58
CA ILE A 417 -29.47 -9.72 11.21
C ILE A 417 -29.88 -9.16 12.57
N TYR A 418 -31.17 -8.89 12.79
CA TYR A 418 -31.70 -8.46 14.09
C TYR A 418 -31.31 -9.37 15.27
N TYR A 419 -31.04 -10.66 15.03
CA TYR A 419 -30.62 -11.61 16.06
C TYR A 419 -29.11 -11.90 16.07
N ASN A 420 -28.33 -11.23 15.22
CA ASN A 420 -26.87 -11.36 15.21
C ASN A 420 -26.27 -10.57 16.38
N ASP A 421 -25.33 -11.17 17.11
CA ASP A 421 -24.76 -10.58 18.34
C ASP A 421 -23.92 -9.32 18.05
N ASP A 422 -23.10 -9.36 17.00
CA ASP A 422 -22.28 -8.21 16.58
C ASP A 422 -23.14 -7.03 16.14
N TYR A 423 -24.16 -7.30 15.32
CA TYR A 423 -25.13 -6.29 14.90
C TYR A 423 -25.89 -5.74 16.11
N SER A 424 -26.35 -6.60 17.02
CA SER A 424 -27.11 -6.18 18.20
C SER A 424 -26.31 -5.27 19.12
N ALA A 425 -25.01 -5.55 19.28
CA ALA A 425 -24.08 -4.68 20.02
C ALA A 425 -23.97 -3.30 19.36
N ILE A 426 -23.76 -3.24 18.04
CA ILE A 426 -23.68 -1.97 17.29
C ILE A 426 -25.03 -1.23 17.39
N ARG A 427 -26.14 -1.91 17.13
CA ARG A 427 -27.50 -1.34 17.09
C ARG A 427 -27.89 -0.65 18.40
N LYS A 428 -27.40 -1.15 19.55
CA LYS A 428 -27.64 -0.58 20.88
C LYS A 428 -27.03 0.81 21.06
N ASP A 429 -25.91 1.07 20.39
CA ASP A 429 -25.18 2.34 20.48
C ASP A 429 -25.61 3.34 19.40
N LEU A 430 -26.44 2.92 18.44
CA LEU A 430 -27.01 3.79 17.42
C LEU A 430 -28.13 4.69 17.97
N PRO A 431 -28.36 5.88 17.36
CA PRO A 431 -29.53 6.70 17.64
C PRO A 431 -30.85 5.94 17.52
N SER A 432 -31.87 6.41 18.25
CA SER A 432 -33.22 5.82 18.20
C SER A 432 -33.88 5.97 16.83
N GLU A 433 -33.58 7.08 16.14
CA GLU A 433 -34.05 7.39 14.79
C GLU A 433 -32.90 7.87 13.92
N ILE A 434 -32.90 7.45 12.66
CA ILE A 434 -31.83 7.75 11.70
C ILE A 434 -32.41 7.97 10.29
N SER A 435 -31.69 8.67 9.41
CA SER A 435 -32.09 8.86 8.02
C SER A 435 -31.50 7.81 7.07
N GLY A 436 -30.34 7.27 7.40
CA GLY A 436 -29.68 6.21 6.65
C GLY A 436 -28.76 5.39 7.53
N PHE A 437 -28.61 4.11 7.21
CA PHE A 437 -27.65 3.23 7.87
C PHE A 437 -27.09 2.22 6.89
N VAL A 438 -25.78 2.02 6.91
CA VAL A 438 -25.08 1.01 6.12
C VAL A 438 -24.32 0.12 7.09
N TRP A 439 -24.35 -1.18 6.84
CA TRP A 439 -23.56 -2.17 7.56
C TRP A 439 -22.83 -3.05 6.55
N VAL A 440 -21.58 -3.35 6.84
CA VAL A 440 -20.66 -4.08 5.96
C VAL A 440 -19.92 -5.12 6.79
N GLU A 441 -19.97 -6.37 6.33
CA GLU A 441 -19.02 -7.42 6.66
C GLU A 441 -17.91 -7.37 5.60
N SER A 442 -16.69 -7.03 5.99
CA SER A 442 -15.65 -6.67 5.02
C SER A 442 -15.30 -7.80 4.06
N SER A 443 -15.13 -9.03 4.58
CA SER A 443 -14.71 -10.19 3.79
C SER A 443 -15.79 -10.64 2.79
N GLU A 444 -17.04 -10.70 3.24
CA GLU A 444 -18.17 -11.09 2.40
C GLU A 444 -18.53 -9.97 1.41
N PHE A 445 -18.42 -8.70 1.83
CA PHE A 445 -18.64 -7.57 0.93
C PHE A 445 -17.56 -7.46 -0.13
N GLN A 446 -16.29 -7.74 0.20
CA GLN A 446 -15.21 -7.82 -0.77
C GLN A 446 -15.52 -8.83 -1.88
N ARG A 447 -15.91 -10.07 -1.50
CA ARG A 447 -16.34 -11.09 -2.48
C ARG A 447 -17.52 -10.64 -3.33
N PHE A 448 -18.48 -9.92 -2.74
CA PHE A 448 -19.61 -9.36 -3.48
C PHE A 448 -19.16 -8.31 -4.51
N ILE A 449 -18.24 -7.40 -4.15
CA ILE A 449 -17.85 -6.31 -5.03
C ILE A 449 -16.79 -6.68 -6.07
N GLU A 450 -16.00 -7.73 -5.81
CA GLU A 450 -14.88 -8.16 -6.63
C GLU A 450 -15.19 -8.24 -8.14
N PRO A 451 -16.33 -8.82 -8.60
CA PRO A 451 -16.66 -8.85 -10.03
C PRO A 451 -16.87 -7.47 -10.68
N PHE A 452 -17.10 -6.42 -9.87
CA PHE A 452 -17.31 -5.05 -10.33
C PHE A 452 -16.04 -4.20 -10.33
N LEU A 453 -14.93 -4.72 -9.79
CA LEU A 453 -13.67 -3.99 -9.65
C LEU A 453 -12.71 -4.25 -10.82
N LEU A 454 -11.72 -3.37 -10.97
CA LEU A 454 -10.56 -3.59 -11.82
C LEU A 454 -9.62 -4.64 -11.19
N PRO A 455 -8.88 -5.43 -11.99
CA PRO A 455 -7.76 -6.20 -11.47
C PRO A 455 -6.76 -5.29 -10.73
N GLU A 456 -6.11 -5.81 -9.68
CA GLU A 456 -5.06 -5.10 -8.93
C GLU A 456 -5.49 -3.72 -8.38
N ASN A 457 -6.75 -3.60 -7.94
CA ASN A 457 -7.28 -2.38 -7.34
C ASN A 457 -6.95 -2.29 -5.83
N ALA A 458 -6.97 -1.08 -5.27
CA ALA A 458 -6.65 -0.85 -3.85
C ALA A 458 -7.83 -1.03 -2.87
N ALA A 459 -9.02 -1.45 -3.32
CA ALA A 459 -10.19 -1.56 -2.45
C ALA A 459 -10.02 -2.65 -1.38
N THR A 460 -9.33 -3.76 -1.71
CA THR A 460 -9.00 -4.83 -0.76
C THR A 460 -8.18 -4.32 0.42
N GLY A 461 -7.15 -3.51 0.15
CA GLY A 461 -6.33 -2.91 1.22
C GLY A 461 -7.13 -2.03 2.17
N LEU A 462 -8.18 -1.36 1.69
CA LEU A 462 -9.09 -0.57 2.53
C LEU A 462 -10.02 -1.46 3.39
N LEU A 463 -10.56 -2.54 2.83
CA LEU A 463 -11.53 -3.41 3.51
C LEU A 463 -10.87 -4.35 4.53
N ASN A 464 -9.63 -4.78 4.30
CA ASN A 464 -8.91 -5.69 5.22
C ASN A 464 -8.51 -5.02 6.56
N GLN A 465 -8.71 -3.71 6.71
CA GLN A 465 -8.36 -3.01 7.95
C GLN A 465 -9.33 -3.26 9.12
N PHE A 466 -10.48 -3.90 8.88
CA PHE A 466 -11.52 -4.14 9.88
C PHE A 466 -12.43 -5.31 9.46
N ASP A 467 -13.01 -6.04 10.42
CA ASP A 467 -13.98 -7.11 10.11
C ASP A 467 -15.36 -6.53 9.76
N LEU A 468 -15.75 -5.47 10.46
CA LEU A 468 -17.06 -4.83 10.34
C LEU A 468 -16.90 -3.31 10.20
N ALA A 469 -17.66 -2.73 9.29
CA ALA A 469 -17.88 -1.30 9.22
C ALA A 469 -19.37 -0.97 9.22
N TYR A 470 -19.70 0.19 9.80
CA TYR A 470 -21.05 0.73 9.74
C TYR A 470 -21.02 2.23 9.57
N VAL A 471 -21.94 2.72 8.74
CA VAL A 471 -22.15 4.15 8.50
C VAL A 471 -23.53 4.53 9.00
N THR A 472 -23.61 5.60 9.77
CA THR A 472 -24.89 6.17 10.22
C THR A 472 -25.04 7.58 9.69
N MET A 473 -26.25 7.89 9.21
CA MET A 473 -26.66 9.21 8.79
C MET A 473 -27.86 9.67 9.61
N GLU A 474 -27.80 10.87 10.16
CA GLU A 474 -28.91 11.51 10.86
C GLU A 474 -29.21 12.87 10.22
N ARG A 475 -30.44 13.05 9.74
CA ARG A 475 -30.87 14.32 9.17
C ARG A 475 -31.01 15.35 10.29
N LEU A 476 -30.21 16.40 10.23
CA LEU A 476 -30.34 17.54 11.15
C LEU A 476 -31.39 18.55 10.67
N ASN A 477 -31.37 18.89 9.38
CA ASN A 477 -32.29 19.84 8.78
C ASN A 477 -32.37 19.65 7.26
N GLN A 478 -32.89 20.63 6.52
CA GLN A 478 -32.97 20.55 5.06
C GLN A 478 -31.61 20.60 4.37
N SER A 479 -30.61 21.26 4.95
CA SER A 479 -29.31 21.54 4.33
C SER A 479 -28.14 20.80 4.98
N SER A 480 -28.37 19.86 5.91
CA SER A 480 -27.29 19.11 6.54
C SER A 480 -27.71 17.78 7.16
N VAL A 481 -26.74 16.86 7.21
CA VAL A 481 -26.81 15.51 7.79
C VAL A 481 -25.57 15.27 8.63
N ASP A 482 -25.74 14.71 9.82
CA ASP A 482 -24.65 14.16 10.61
C ASP A 482 -24.27 12.79 10.06
N PHE A 483 -22.96 12.57 9.94
CA PHE A 483 -22.34 11.37 9.43
C PHE A 483 -21.46 10.76 10.51
N SER A 484 -21.54 9.45 10.68
CA SER A 484 -20.55 8.68 11.42
C SER A 484 -20.18 7.40 10.68
N LEU A 485 -18.90 7.06 10.71
CA LEU A 485 -18.34 5.79 10.30
C LEU A 485 -17.67 5.17 11.53
N GLY A 486 -18.06 3.94 11.87
CA GLY A 486 -17.40 3.16 12.91
C GLY A 486 -16.92 1.82 12.35
N THR A 487 -15.80 1.34 12.87
CA THR A 487 -15.29 -0.01 12.58
C THR A 487 -15.18 -0.86 13.84
N LYS A 488 -15.34 -2.16 13.68
CA LYS A 488 -15.26 -3.14 14.79
C LYS A 488 -14.56 -4.40 14.28
N ASN A 489 -13.73 -4.98 15.15
CA ASN A 489 -13.24 -6.34 14.97
C ASN A 489 -14.13 -7.30 15.76
N LYS A 490 -14.50 -8.44 15.16
CA LYS A 490 -15.34 -9.47 15.77
C LYS A 490 -14.61 -10.11 16.95
N GLU A 491 -15.36 -10.50 17.97
CA GLU A 491 -14.78 -11.27 19.08
C GLU A 491 -14.29 -12.63 18.58
N GLY A 492 -13.00 -12.92 18.77
CA GLY A 492 -12.36 -14.12 18.25
C GLY A 492 -11.84 -14.01 16.82
N SER A 493 -11.98 -12.87 16.14
CA SER A 493 -11.24 -12.59 14.90
C SER A 493 -9.76 -12.44 15.23
N THR A 494 -8.92 -13.26 14.60
CA THR A 494 -7.47 -13.12 14.65
C THR A 494 -7.07 -12.02 13.68
N GLN A 495 -6.36 -11.00 14.18
CA GLN A 495 -5.70 -10.05 13.29
C GLN A 495 -4.74 -10.81 12.36
N PRO A 496 -4.41 -10.29 11.17
CA PRO A 496 -3.43 -10.94 10.30
C PRO A 496 -2.03 -11.00 10.91
N TYR A 497 -1.74 -10.11 11.87
CA TYR A 497 -0.50 -10.09 12.61
C TYR A 497 -0.69 -9.46 13.99
N GLN A 498 0.25 -9.74 14.90
CA GLN A 498 0.28 -9.20 16.25
C GLN A 498 1.68 -8.63 16.55
N GLU A 499 1.75 -7.39 17.01
CA GLU A 499 3.01 -6.83 17.56
C GLU A 499 3.37 -7.55 18.86
N LEU A 500 4.61 -8.04 18.94
CA LEU A 500 5.15 -8.65 20.13
C LEU A 500 5.87 -7.62 21.00
N TRP A 501 6.80 -6.86 20.41
CA TRP A 501 7.62 -5.88 21.13
C TRP A 501 8.31 -4.87 20.20
N VAL A 502 8.80 -3.78 20.81
CA VAL A 502 9.65 -2.76 20.18
C VAL A 502 10.83 -2.40 21.10
N THR A 503 12.03 -2.35 20.53
CA THR A 503 13.27 -1.98 21.23
C THR A 503 13.87 -0.74 20.59
N SER A 504 14.10 0.32 21.38
CA SER A 504 14.65 1.58 20.87
C SER A 504 16.06 1.42 20.29
N LEU A 505 16.31 2.07 19.14
CA LEU A 505 17.63 2.16 18.51
C LEU A 505 18.40 3.45 18.91
N SER A 506 17.89 4.22 19.87
CA SER A 506 18.50 5.49 20.32
C SER A 506 18.72 6.50 19.18
N ASN A 507 17.74 6.63 18.28
CA ASN A 507 17.78 7.51 17.10
C ASN A 507 18.96 7.22 16.15
N SER A 508 19.32 5.94 15.97
CA SER A 508 20.33 5.48 15.01
C SER A 508 19.72 4.41 14.11
N ASP A 509 20.23 4.31 12.88
CA ASP A 509 19.85 3.25 11.94
C ASP A 509 20.72 2.00 12.11
N LEU A 510 20.21 0.86 11.65
CA LEU A 510 20.96 -0.38 11.48
C LEU A 510 21.93 -0.26 10.31
N THR A 511 23.07 -0.92 10.45
CA THR A 511 24.14 -0.95 9.43
C THR A 511 24.04 -2.15 8.49
N GLY A 512 23.10 -3.07 8.75
CA GLY A 512 22.82 -4.26 7.96
C GLY A 512 21.67 -5.07 8.58
N ALA A 513 21.31 -6.18 7.94
CA ALA A 513 20.26 -7.04 8.45
C ALA A 513 20.62 -7.65 9.81
N PRO A 514 19.66 -7.71 10.77
CA PRO A 514 19.85 -8.47 11.98
C PRO A 514 20.17 -9.93 11.66
N ILE A 515 20.95 -10.56 12.53
CA ILE A 515 21.24 -12.00 12.44
C ILE A 515 20.63 -12.72 13.64
N LEU A 516 20.39 -14.01 13.47
CA LEU A 516 19.88 -14.88 14.52
C LEU A 516 21.00 -15.80 15.01
N GLY A 517 21.05 -16.04 16.31
CA GLY A 517 21.79 -17.16 16.87
C GLY A 517 21.87 -17.15 18.38
N ASP A 518 21.93 -18.35 18.95
CA ASP A 518 22.15 -18.58 20.38
C ASP A 518 23.52 -18.07 20.85
N ILE A 519 23.51 -17.01 21.64
CA ILE A 519 24.70 -16.46 22.32
C ILE A 519 24.67 -16.66 23.83
N VAL A 520 23.53 -16.98 24.44
CA VAL A 520 23.43 -17.15 25.90
C VAL A 520 23.26 -18.62 26.35
N GLY A 521 23.33 -19.57 25.41
CA GLY A 521 23.16 -21.00 25.66
C GLY A 521 21.70 -21.39 25.89
N SER A 522 20.77 -20.66 25.28
CA SER A 522 19.33 -20.85 25.41
C SER A 522 18.80 -21.80 24.31
N SER A 523 17.55 -22.26 24.43
CA SER A 523 16.92 -23.06 23.38
C SER A 523 16.42 -22.23 22.19
N GLY A 524 16.42 -20.89 22.29
CA GLY A 524 15.99 -19.97 21.25
C GLY A 524 17.12 -19.06 20.80
N ASP A 525 17.07 -18.64 19.54
CA ASP A 525 18.05 -17.72 18.97
C ASP A 525 17.81 -16.29 19.45
N GLU A 526 18.89 -15.55 19.73
CA GLU A 526 18.84 -14.11 19.92
C GLU A 526 18.93 -13.37 18.59
N ILE A 527 18.32 -12.20 18.54
CA ILE A 527 18.39 -11.25 17.43
C ILE A 527 19.52 -10.27 17.69
N ILE A 528 20.52 -10.27 16.82
CA ILE A 528 21.76 -9.51 16.99
C ILE A 528 21.90 -8.50 15.86
N TYR A 529 22.14 -7.24 16.22
CA TYR A 529 22.23 -6.15 15.27
C TYR A 529 23.26 -5.10 15.67
N ALA A 530 23.66 -4.28 14.70
CA ALA A 530 24.60 -3.18 14.89
C ALA A 530 24.07 -1.89 14.27
N THR A 531 24.31 -0.76 14.93
CA THR A 531 23.81 0.55 14.55
C THR A 531 24.93 1.51 14.11
N GLU A 532 24.58 2.54 13.35
CA GLU A 532 25.54 3.54 12.83
C GLU A 532 26.34 4.26 13.94
N ASN A 533 25.74 4.49 15.10
CA ASN A 533 26.44 5.05 16.27
C ASN A 533 27.38 4.06 16.98
N GLY A 534 27.52 2.83 16.46
CA GLY A 534 28.46 1.84 16.94
C GLY A 534 27.95 0.99 18.10
N ASN A 535 26.65 0.95 18.38
CA ASN A 535 26.09 -0.03 19.32
C ASN A 535 25.97 -1.39 18.67
N VAL A 536 26.20 -2.44 19.46
CA VAL A 536 26.01 -3.84 19.07
C VAL A 536 25.16 -4.46 20.16
N VAL A 537 23.98 -4.96 19.79
CA VAL A 537 22.95 -5.38 20.74
C VAL A 537 22.47 -6.77 20.36
N ALA A 538 22.20 -7.59 21.36
CA ALA A 538 21.48 -8.85 21.22
C ALA A 538 20.20 -8.80 22.06
N VAL A 539 19.10 -9.19 21.44
CA VAL A 539 17.76 -9.16 22.01
C VAL A 539 17.17 -10.56 21.94
N ALA A 540 16.64 -11.07 23.04
CA ALA A 540 15.94 -12.35 23.09
C ALA A 540 14.60 -12.29 22.32
N GLY A 541 14.01 -13.45 22.04
CA GLY A 541 12.75 -13.51 21.28
C GLY A 541 11.56 -12.77 21.91
N ASP A 542 11.61 -12.48 23.21
CA ASP A 542 10.61 -11.71 23.94
C ASP A 542 10.89 -10.19 23.99
N GLY A 543 11.95 -9.71 23.34
CA GLY A 543 12.34 -8.29 23.32
C GLY A 543 13.30 -7.88 24.43
N THR A 544 13.70 -8.80 25.30
CA THR A 544 14.66 -8.51 26.38
C THR A 544 16.07 -8.34 25.83
N ILE A 545 16.74 -7.22 26.13
CA ILE A 545 18.15 -7.02 25.79
C ILE A 545 19.00 -7.93 26.69
N VAL A 546 19.73 -8.87 26.10
CA VAL A 546 20.61 -9.81 26.82
C VAL A 546 22.08 -9.43 26.72
N LEU A 547 22.47 -8.67 25.70
CA LEU A 547 23.83 -8.16 25.53
C LEU A 547 23.78 -6.77 24.88
N GLN A 548 24.61 -5.86 25.40
CA GLN A 548 24.86 -4.57 24.80
C GLN A 548 26.36 -4.25 24.89
N THR A 549 26.99 -3.99 23.76
CA THR A 549 28.40 -3.58 23.65
C THR A 549 28.57 -2.51 22.57
N SER A 550 29.78 -2.03 22.34
CA SER A 550 30.04 -0.94 21.40
C SER A 550 31.40 -1.02 20.73
N THR A 551 31.46 -0.51 19.49
CA THR A 551 32.68 -0.24 18.71
C THR A 551 33.39 1.05 19.14
N ASN A 552 32.99 1.65 20.26
CA ASN A 552 33.47 2.95 20.75
C ASN A 552 33.27 4.07 19.71
N GLY A 553 32.11 4.08 19.05
CA GLY A 553 31.71 5.10 18.07
C GLY A 553 32.26 4.89 16.65
N SER A 554 32.96 3.79 16.37
CA SER A 554 33.35 3.46 14.97
C SER A 554 32.12 2.93 14.23
N ILE A 555 31.82 3.44 13.05
CA ILE A 555 30.62 3.05 12.28
C ILE A 555 30.77 1.59 11.80
N PRO A 556 29.89 0.67 12.21
CA PRO A 556 29.89 -0.71 11.72
C PRO A 556 29.58 -0.80 10.22
N VAL A 557 30.10 -1.83 9.55
CA VAL A 557 29.88 -2.09 8.13
C VAL A 557 29.14 -3.41 7.95
N GLY A 558 27.85 -3.33 7.65
CA GLY A 558 26.99 -4.50 7.43
C GLY A 558 26.51 -5.19 8.70
N SER A 559 25.96 -6.37 8.51
CA SER A 559 25.49 -7.25 9.59
C SER A 559 26.64 -7.78 10.46
N PRO A 560 26.41 -7.99 11.77
CA PRO A 560 27.30 -8.79 12.61
C PRO A 560 27.50 -10.21 12.05
N VAL A 561 28.51 -10.90 12.55
CA VAL A 561 28.81 -12.31 12.24
C VAL A 561 28.92 -13.07 13.56
N LEU A 562 28.20 -14.19 13.67
CA LEU A 562 28.43 -15.17 14.73
C LEU A 562 29.40 -16.24 14.25
N TYR A 563 30.38 -16.57 15.08
CA TYR A 563 31.35 -17.61 14.75
C TYR A 563 31.89 -18.30 16.01
N ASP A 564 32.02 -19.62 16.01
CA ASP A 564 32.73 -20.35 17.07
C ASP A 564 34.25 -20.21 16.89
N TRP A 565 34.78 -19.10 17.40
CA TRP A 565 36.18 -18.72 17.20
C TRP A 565 37.19 -19.67 17.85
N TYR A 566 36.78 -20.36 18.93
CA TYR A 566 37.66 -21.25 19.69
C TYR A 566 37.36 -22.74 19.48
N GLY A 567 36.32 -23.09 18.71
CA GLY A 567 35.91 -24.48 18.49
C GLY A 567 35.33 -25.13 19.76
N ASN A 568 34.72 -24.33 20.64
CA ASN A 568 34.19 -24.77 21.93
C ASN A 568 32.66 -24.68 22.01
N ASN A 569 31.98 -24.49 20.88
CA ASN A 569 30.54 -24.30 20.76
C ASN A 569 30.01 -23.07 21.52
N GLN A 570 30.85 -22.03 21.67
CA GLN A 570 30.46 -20.74 22.21
C GLN A 570 30.73 -19.66 21.16
N PRO A 571 29.71 -19.29 20.35
CA PRO A 571 29.90 -18.33 19.29
C PRO A 571 30.23 -16.94 19.86
N VAL A 572 31.04 -16.20 19.11
CA VAL A 572 31.41 -14.82 19.40
C VAL A 572 30.81 -13.90 18.36
N ILE A 573 30.48 -12.67 18.75
CA ILE A 573 29.96 -11.65 17.85
C ILE A 573 31.14 -10.91 17.24
N MET A 574 31.25 -10.89 15.92
CA MET A 574 32.32 -10.22 15.18
C MET A 574 31.76 -9.23 14.17
N LEU A 575 32.43 -8.10 13.97
CA LEU A 575 32.09 -7.15 12.89
C LEU A 575 33.27 -6.24 12.54
N GLY A 576 33.26 -5.70 11.33
CA GLY A 576 34.15 -4.60 10.94
C GLY A 576 33.50 -3.25 11.22
N ALA A 577 34.25 -2.31 11.79
CA ALA A 577 33.80 -0.94 12.02
C ALA A 577 34.96 0.06 11.89
N GLY A 578 34.79 1.08 11.05
CA GLY A 578 35.87 2.00 10.69
C GLY A 578 37.10 1.27 10.16
N THR A 579 38.25 1.42 10.82
CA THR A 579 39.51 0.75 10.47
C THR A 579 39.77 -0.55 11.26
N LYS A 580 38.79 -1.01 12.04
CA LYS A 580 38.97 -2.05 13.06
C LYS A 580 38.02 -3.23 12.88
N ILE A 581 38.50 -4.43 13.18
CA ILE A 581 37.66 -5.62 13.35
C ILE A 581 37.49 -5.86 14.84
N PHE A 582 36.24 -5.96 15.29
CA PHE A 582 35.88 -6.23 16.68
C PHE A 582 35.38 -7.66 16.84
N ALA A 583 35.61 -8.23 18.04
CA ALA A 583 35.05 -9.51 18.44
C ALA A 583 34.74 -9.52 19.93
N TRP A 584 33.52 -9.88 20.30
CA TRP A 584 33.05 -9.94 21.68
C TRP A 584 32.58 -11.34 22.05
N ASN A 585 32.87 -11.74 23.28
CA ASN A 585 32.30 -12.94 23.87
C ASN A 585 30.84 -12.71 24.31
N GLN A 586 30.21 -13.78 24.82
CA GLN A 586 28.83 -13.79 25.34
C GLN A 586 28.59 -12.80 26.49
N SER A 587 29.65 -12.31 27.16
CA SER A 587 29.56 -11.29 28.21
C SER A 587 29.76 -9.87 27.70
N GLY A 588 29.82 -9.66 26.37
CA GLY A 588 30.08 -8.36 25.74
C GLY A 588 31.52 -7.86 25.90
N THR A 589 32.45 -8.71 26.37
CA THR A 589 33.87 -8.37 26.56
C THR A 589 34.65 -8.68 25.30
N LEU A 590 35.55 -7.77 24.90
CA LEU A 590 36.43 -7.98 23.76
C LEU A 590 37.32 -9.22 23.95
N LEU A 591 37.46 -10.00 22.88
CA LEU A 591 38.39 -11.12 22.86
C LEU A 591 39.85 -10.63 22.92
N PRO A 592 40.79 -11.47 23.42
CA PRO A 592 42.22 -11.15 23.36
C PRO A 592 42.65 -10.76 21.94
N LYS A 593 43.41 -9.66 21.83
CA LYS A 593 43.90 -9.04 20.57
C LYS A 593 42.86 -8.33 19.71
N PHE A 594 41.61 -8.25 20.16
CA PHE A 594 40.59 -7.41 19.52
C PHE A 594 40.47 -6.05 20.24
N PRO A 595 40.17 -4.95 19.50
CA PRO A 595 40.01 -4.92 18.05
C PRO A 595 41.34 -5.08 17.28
N ILE A 596 41.27 -5.72 16.11
CA ILE A 596 42.38 -5.79 15.14
C ILE A 596 42.35 -4.53 14.28
N GLU A 597 43.47 -3.82 14.16
CA GLU A 597 43.60 -2.58 13.38
C GLU A 597 44.12 -2.86 11.97
N LEU A 598 43.42 -2.36 10.95
CA LEU A 598 43.84 -2.46 9.54
C LEU A 598 44.43 -1.15 8.99
N ASN A 599 44.35 -0.04 9.73
CA ASN A 599 44.81 1.29 9.35
C ASN A 599 44.18 1.87 8.07
N GLN A 600 43.18 1.21 7.50
CA GLN A 600 42.42 1.61 6.31
C GLN A 600 40.94 1.35 6.58
N GLN A 601 40.06 2.19 6.05
CA GLN A 601 38.61 2.00 6.24
C GLN A 601 38.16 0.66 5.65
N ILE A 602 37.42 -0.11 6.44
CA ILE A 602 36.73 -1.31 5.99
C ILE A 602 35.56 -0.85 5.13
N THR A 603 35.41 -1.42 3.94
CA THR A 603 34.44 -0.97 2.91
C THR A 603 33.33 -1.96 2.63
N ALA A 604 33.46 -3.20 3.11
CA ALA A 604 32.46 -4.25 2.95
C ALA A 604 32.29 -5.05 4.25
N PRO A 605 31.13 -5.72 4.44
CA PRO A 605 30.93 -6.63 5.56
C PRO A 605 31.99 -7.74 5.57
N ILE A 606 32.50 -8.08 6.76
CA ILE A 606 33.54 -9.10 6.92
C ILE A 606 33.00 -10.52 6.74
N VAL A 607 33.90 -11.46 6.46
CA VAL A 607 33.59 -12.91 6.46
C VAL A 607 34.54 -13.60 7.42
N VAL A 608 34.00 -14.45 8.30
CA VAL A 608 34.81 -15.26 9.21
C VAL A 608 34.65 -16.73 8.81
N THR A 609 35.76 -17.39 8.45
CA THR A 609 35.74 -18.78 7.98
C THR A 609 37.15 -19.38 7.95
N ASP A 610 37.26 -20.71 7.97
CA ASP A 610 38.53 -21.44 7.80
C ASP A 610 38.94 -21.49 6.31
N VAL A 611 39.52 -20.37 5.83
CA VAL A 611 39.92 -20.20 4.42
C VAL A 611 41.00 -21.21 4.05
N ARG A 612 41.94 -21.50 4.96
CA ARG A 612 43.03 -22.44 4.71
C ARG A 612 42.62 -23.90 4.85
N ARG A 613 41.47 -24.19 5.46
CA ARG A 613 40.96 -25.52 5.81
C ARG A 613 41.92 -26.30 6.73
N ASN A 614 42.44 -25.63 7.75
CA ASN A 614 43.33 -26.22 8.75
C ASN A 614 42.71 -26.30 10.16
N GLY A 615 41.42 -26.00 10.29
CA GLY A 615 40.68 -25.96 11.55
C GLY A 615 40.82 -24.65 12.33
N ILE A 616 41.49 -23.63 11.77
CA ILE A 616 41.66 -22.32 12.41
C ILE A 616 40.98 -21.26 11.53
N PRO A 617 40.03 -20.47 12.05
CA PRO A 617 39.37 -19.45 11.25
C PRO A 617 40.28 -18.27 10.90
N GLU A 618 39.97 -17.64 9.79
CA GLU A 618 40.50 -16.36 9.33
C GLU A 618 39.36 -15.37 9.07
N VAL A 619 39.70 -14.08 9.02
CA VAL A 619 38.79 -13.00 8.67
C VAL A 619 39.13 -12.44 7.29
N ILE A 620 38.16 -12.46 6.38
CA ILE A 620 38.24 -11.77 5.09
C ILE A 620 37.69 -10.35 5.24
N ALA A 621 38.48 -9.34 4.91
CA ALA A 621 38.10 -7.94 4.99
C ALA A 621 38.54 -7.19 3.74
N ALA A 622 37.71 -6.26 3.25
CA ALA A 622 38.05 -5.39 2.14
C ALA A 622 38.19 -3.94 2.60
N THR A 623 39.20 -3.24 2.08
CA THR A 623 39.58 -1.89 2.52
C THR A 623 39.55 -0.88 1.37
N GLU A 624 39.43 0.41 1.73
CA GLU A 624 39.31 1.53 0.78
C GLU A 624 40.51 1.68 -0.18
N ASP A 625 41.69 1.20 0.23
CA ASP A 625 42.91 1.14 -0.60
C ASP A 625 42.89 0.03 -1.66
N ARG A 626 41.72 -0.63 -1.83
CA ARG A 626 41.44 -1.66 -2.83
C ARG A 626 42.15 -2.98 -2.53
N LEU A 627 42.41 -3.25 -1.26
CA LEU A 627 42.95 -4.53 -0.82
C LEU A 627 41.84 -5.42 -0.26
N ILE A 628 41.97 -6.72 -0.53
CA ILE A 628 41.25 -7.79 0.15
C ILE A 628 42.27 -8.51 1.02
N HIS A 629 42.00 -8.55 2.32
CA HIS A 629 42.81 -9.17 3.34
C HIS A 629 42.23 -10.53 3.73
N VAL A 630 43.10 -11.45 4.16
CA VAL A 630 42.70 -12.67 4.87
C VAL A 630 43.58 -12.77 6.10
N ILE A 631 42.99 -12.45 7.25
CA ILE A 631 43.69 -12.11 8.49
C ILE A 631 43.52 -13.25 9.49
N ASP A 632 44.61 -13.67 10.12
CA ASP A 632 44.58 -14.67 11.18
C ASP A 632 44.23 -14.05 12.56
N GLY A 633 44.06 -14.90 13.57
CA GLY A 633 43.78 -14.45 14.95
C GLY A 633 44.89 -13.65 15.64
N ARG A 634 46.00 -13.33 14.95
CA ARG A 634 47.05 -12.43 15.43
C ARG A 634 46.97 -11.06 14.77
N GLY A 635 46.06 -10.85 13.83
CA GLY A 635 45.94 -9.61 13.07
C GLY A 635 46.83 -9.55 11.82
N GLU A 636 47.46 -10.66 11.44
CA GLU A 636 48.38 -10.71 10.30
C GLU A 636 47.75 -11.38 9.08
N ASN A 637 48.11 -10.93 7.88
CA ASN A 637 47.64 -11.61 6.66
C ASN A 637 48.27 -13.01 6.55
N VAL A 638 47.45 -14.01 6.20
CA VAL A 638 47.96 -15.34 5.89
C VAL A 638 48.73 -15.35 4.56
N SER A 639 49.56 -16.37 4.37
CA SER A 639 50.41 -16.48 3.18
C SER A 639 49.61 -16.35 1.89
N GLY A 640 50.07 -15.47 1.00
CA GLY A 640 49.43 -15.17 -0.28
C GLY A 640 48.52 -13.94 -0.27
N TRP A 641 48.22 -13.36 0.89
CA TRP A 641 47.35 -12.18 1.07
C TRP A 641 48.14 -10.98 1.61
N PRO A 642 47.68 -9.73 1.38
CA PRO A 642 46.44 -9.32 0.73
C PRO A 642 46.48 -9.36 -0.81
N LYS A 643 45.33 -9.11 -1.45
CA LYS A 643 45.17 -8.98 -2.91
C LYS A 643 44.61 -7.64 -3.32
N SER A 644 45.23 -7.02 -4.32
CA SER A 644 44.70 -5.79 -4.91
C SER A 644 43.60 -6.08 -5.93
N VAL A 645 42.57 -5.26 -5.91
CA VAL A 645 41.55 -5.15 -6.95
C VAL A 645 41.59 -3.77 -7.59
N ASN A 646 40.75 -3.55 -8.59
CA ASN A 646 40.79 -2.33 -9.39
C ASN A 646 40.12 -1.14 -8.69
N THR A 647 39.13 -1.43 -7.85
CA THR A 647 38.27 -0.49 -7.12
C THR A 647 37.81 -1.12 -5.80
N ALA A 648 37.56 -0.30 -4.78
CA ALA A 648 37.22 -0.77 -3.44
C ALA A 648 35.98 -1.68 -3.51
N VAL A 649 36.04 -2.80 -2.80
CA VAL A 649 34.93 -3.76 -2.74
C VAL A 649 33.94 -3.26 -1.70
N THR A 650 32.70 -3.00 -2.09
CA THR A 650 31.65 -2.49 -1.21
C THR A 650 30.63 -3.56 -0.80
N SER A 651 30.62 -4.70 -1.47
CA SER A 651 29.76 -5.84 -1.14
C SER A 651 30.51 -6.96 -0.43
N LYS A 652 29.79 -7.73 0.40
CA LYS A 652 30.37 -8.81 1.20
C LYS A 652 31.09 -9.82 0.27
N PRO A 653 32.40 -10.07 0.43
CA PRO A 653 33.09 -11.15 -0.27
C PRO A 653 32.48 -12.51 0.07
N VAL A 654 32.71 -13.53 -0.74
CA VAL A 654 32.17 -14.87 -0.49
C VAL A 654 33.27 -15.91 -0.54
N PHE A 655 33.29 -16.83 0.43
CA PHE A 655 34.16 -18.01 0.40
C PHE A 655 33.30 -19.25 0.13
N ALA A 656 33.40 -19.77 -1.09
CA ALA A 656 32.53 -20.85 -1.54
C ALA A 656 33.24 -21.78 -2.54
N GLN A 657 32.69 -22.97 -2.67
CA GLN A 657 33.12 -23.95 -3.65
C GLN A 657 32.34 -23.75 -4.96
N VAL A 658 33.08 -23.67 -6.06
CA VAL A 658 32.52 -23.75 -7.43
C VAL A 658 33.34 -24.80 -8.16
N ASP A 659 32.71 -25.69 -8.92
CA ASP A 659 33.38 -26.80 -9.62
C ASP A 659 34.36 -27.59 -8.72
N GLY A 660 33.93 -27.93 -7.50
CA GLY A 660 34.76 -28.69 -6.58
C GLY A 660 35.93 -27.90 -5.96
N THR A 661 36.11 -26.61 -6.25
CA THR A 661 37.25 -25.81 -5.77
C THR A 661 36.82 -24.65 -4.89
N TRP A 662 37.31 -24.63 -3.64
CA TRP A 662 37.13 -23.53 -2.68
C TRP A 662 37.89 -22.28 -3.13
N SER A 663 37.22 -21.14 -3.15
CA SER A 663 37.81 -19.86 -3.54
C SER A 663 37.15 -18.68 -2.83
N VAL A 664 37.88 -17.58 -2.74
CA VAL A 664 37.36 -16.27 -2.33
C VAL A 664 36.88 -15.53 -3.58
N TRP A 665 35.65 -15.06 -3.56
CA TRP A 665 34.93 -14.37 -4.64
C TRP A 665 34.61 -12.95 -4.22
N ALA A 666 34.86 -11.98 -5.10
CA ALA A 666 34.54 -10.59 -4.83
C ALA A 666 34.20 -9.84 -6.12
N PHE A 667 33.20 -8.96 -6.04
CA PHE A 667 32.92 -8.00 -7.09
C PHE A 667 33.71 -6.70 -6.87
N SER A 668 34.24 -6.15 -7.95
CA SER A 668 34.92 -4.85 -7.99
C SER A 668 34.44 -4.12 -9.24
N GLN A 669 33.43 -3.27 -9.10
CA GLN A 669 32.63 -2.72 -10.21
C GLN A 669 32.13 -3.83 -11.15
N ASN A 670 32.56 -3.86 -12.41
CA ASN A 670 32.12 -4.80 -13.45
C ASN A 670 33.00 -6.06 -13.54
N ILE A 671 33.74 -6.36 -12.48
CA ILE A 671 34.75 -7.42 -12.47
C ILE A 671 34.45 -8.42 -11.35
N LEU A 672 34.34 -9.69 -11.71
CA LEU A 672 34.34 -10.80 -10.76
C LEU A 672 35.77 -11.30 -10.58
N HIS A 673 36.32 -11.09 -9.39
CA HIS A 673 37.59 -11.66 -8.98
C HIS A 673 37.40 -13.00 -8.26
N SER A 674 38.37 -13.89 -8.41
CA SER A 674 38.42 -15.15 -7.68
C SER A 674 39.84 -15.58 -7.37
N TRP A 675 40.10 -15.98 -6.13
CA TRP A 675 41.39 -16.50 -5.67
C TRP A 675 41.24 -17.84 -4.96
N LEU A 676 42.19 -18.75 -5.21
CA LEU A 676 42.32 -19.98 -4.46
C LEU A 676 42.70 -19.70 -3.00
N ARG A 677 42.51 -20.69 -2.12
CA ARG A 677 42.79 -20.61 -0.68
C ARG A 677 44.19 -20.08 -0.32
N ASN A 678 45.19 -20.35 -1.17
CA ASN A 678 46.58 -19.90 -1.01
C ASN A 678 46.84 -18.50 -1.59
N GLY A 679 45.82 -17.78 -2.04
CA GLY A 679 45.94 -16.49 -2.71
C GLY A 679 46.41 -16.58 -4.17
N ALA A 680 46.57 -17.74 -4.78
CA ALA A 680 46.78 -17.79 -6.23
C ALA A 680 45.50 -17.35 -6.97
N VAL A 681 45.63 -16.63 -8.08
CA VAL A 681 44.47 -16.30 -8.92
C VAL A 681 43.83 -17.59 -9.42
N ARG A 682 42.50 -17.70 -9.30
CA ARG A 682 41.78 -18.87 -9.80
C ARG A 682 41.87 -18.91 -11.34
N PRO A 683 42.22 -20.05 -11.96
CA PRO A 683 42.30 -20.15 -13.42
C PRO A 683 41.01 -19.67 -14.09
N GLY A 684 41.16 -18.82 -15.11
CA GLY A 684 40.03 -18.22 -15.82
C GLY A 684 39.44 -16.97 -15.15
N TYR A 685 40.04 -16.44 -14.08
CA TYR A 685 39.61 -15.18 -13.44
C TYR A 685 40.75 -14.15 -13.45
N PRO A 686 40.46 -12.84 -13.37
CA PRO A 686 39.13 -12.21 -13.25
C PRO A 686 38.27 -12.32 -14.52
N GLN A 687 36.96 -12.19 -14.35
CA GLN A 687 35.98 -12.11 -15.43
C GLN A 687 35.33 -10.73 -15.49
N PHE A 688 35.12 -10.24 -16.71
CA PHE A 688 34.62 -8.89 -16.97
C PHE A 688 33.23 -8.95 -17.60
N VAL A 689 32.35 -8.07 -17.14
CA VAL A 689 31.01 -7.87 -17.71
C VAL A 689 30.83 -6.42 -18.18
N ASN A 690 29.67 -6.10 -18.76
CA ASN A 690 29.43 -4.81 -19.41
C ASN A 690 29.06 -3.69 -18.44
N ALA A 691 28.68 -4.01 -17.19
CA ALA A 691 28.24 -3.04 -16.18
C ALA A 691 28.67 -3.43 -14.76
N GLY A 692 28.61 -2.47 -13.83
CA GLY A 692 28.89 -2.72 -12.42
C GLY A 692 27.96 -3.78 -11.82
N PHE A 693 28.48 -4.58 -10.90
CA PHE A 693 27.67 -5.49 -10.09
C PHE A 693 27.08 -4.78 -8.87
N ASN A 694 25.84 -5.16 -8.54
CA ASN A 694 25.19 -4.82 -7.28
C ASN A 694 25.07 -6.04 -6.37
N GLY A 695 25.17 -5.78 -5.07
CA GLY A 695 25.15 -6.84 -4.06
C GLY A 695 26.40 -7.72 -4.09
N SER A 696 26.32 -8.84 -3.38
CA SER A 696 27.40 -9.82 -3.25
C SER A 696 27.33 -10.89 -4.35
N PRO A 697 28.47 -11.52 -4.72
CA PRO A 697 28.45 -12.69 -5.59
C PRO A 697 27.57 -13.81 -5.02
N MET A 698 26.57 -14.26 -5.79
CA MET A 698 25.75 -15.40 -5.39
C MET A 698 26.28 -16.67 -6.06
N ILE A 699 26.61 -17.68 -5.27
CA ILE A 699 26.98 -18.99 -5.80
C ILE A 699 25.74 -19.88 -5.72
N TYR A 700 25.33 -20.39 -6.87
CA TYR A 700 24.23 -21.34 -6.97
C TYR A 700 24.58 -22.41 -8.01
N GLU A 701 24.37 -23.68 -7.64
CA GLU A 701 24.90 -24.84 -8.36
C GLU A 701 26.42 -24.74 -8.64
N SER A 702 26.81 -24.59 -9.91
CA SER A 702 28.20 -24.50 -10.37
C SER A 702 28.53 -23.17 -11.06
N SER A 703 27.70 -22.14 -10.84
CA SER A 703 27.85 -20.83 -11.45
C SER A 703 27.84 -19.72 -10.40
N VAL A 704 28.49 -18.61 -10.75
CA VAL A 704 28.45 -17.36 -9.97
C VAL A 704 27.52 -16.39 -10.66
N TYR A 705 26.54 -15.88 -9.93
CA TYR A 705 25.54 -14.94 -10.40
C TYR A 705 25.81 -13.54 -9.86
N GLY A 706 25.47 -12.54 -10.67
CA GLY A 706 25.50 -11.13 -10.26
C GLY A 706 24.40 -10.33 -10.94
N ALA A 707 23.86 -9.36 -10.21
CA ALA A 707 22.92 -8.36 -10.69
C ALA A 707 23.70 -7.18 -11.28
N GLY A 708 23.40 -6.79 -12.52
CA GLY A 708 24.06 -5.69 -13.21
C GLY A 708 23.34 -4.35 -13.06
N SER A 709 24.11 -3.25 -12.97
CA SER A 709 23.59 -1.88 -13.05
C SER A 709 22.94 -1.54 -14.40
N ASP A 710 23.16 -2.36 -15.43
CA ASP A 710 22.54 -2.26 -16.75
C ASP A 710 21.24 -3.05 -16.89
N GLY A 711 20.75 -3.66 -15.80
CA GLY A 711 19.50 -4.42 -15.82
C GLY A 711 19.64 -5.87 -16.30
N ASN A 712 20.88 -6.37 -16.43
CA ASN A 712 21.15 -7.76 -16.80
C ASN A 712 21.47 -8.63 -15.58
N PHE A 713 21.01 -9.88 -15.60
CA PHE A 713 21.67 -10.93 -14.83
C PHE A 713 22.90 -11.43 -15.55
N TYR A 714 23.95 -11.73 -14.79
CA TYR A 714 25.14 -12.38 -15.30
C TYR A 714 25.32 -13.73 -14.63
N SER A 715 25.49 -14.79 -15.42
CA SER A 715 25.91 -16.11 -14.97
C SER A 715 27.33 -16.39 -15.47
N ILE A 716 28.23 -16.73 -14.56
CA ILE A 716 29.66 -16.88 -14.82
C ILE A 716 30.12 -18.24 -14.32
N GLY A 717 30.60 -19.08 -15.23
CA GLY A 717 31.02 -20.44 -14.89
C GLY A 717 31.50 -21.21 -16.11
N LYS A 718 31.81 -22.50 -15.93
CA LYS A 718 32.10 -23.40 -17.07
C LYS A 718 30.85 -23.62 -17.93
N ASN A 719 29.72 -23.78 -17.27
CA ASN A 719 28.41 -23.95 -17.88
C ASN A 719 27.50 -22.85 -17.31
N PRO A 720 27.64 -21.59 -17.77
CA PRO A 720 26.79 -20.52 -17.29
C PRO A 720 25.33 -20.81 -17.68
N SER A 721 24.42 -20.37 -16.84
CA SER A 721 22.98 -20.55 -16.99
C SER A 721 22.42 -19.72 -18.15
N PHE A 722 21.13 -19.92 -18.41
CA PHE A 722 20.31 -19.37 -19.50
C PHE A 722 20.42 -20.13 -20.82
N SER A 723 19.30 -20.30 -21.50
CA SER A 723 19.22 -20.90 -22.84
C SER A 723 19.88 -19.99 -23.89
N ASP A 724 20.30 -20.56 -25.03
CA ASP A 724 20.88 -19.77 -26.14
C ASP A 724 19.87 -18.84 -26.81
N SER A 725 18.57 -19.13 -26.64
CA SER A 725 17.48 -18.30 -27.16
C SER A 725 17.19 -17.06 -26.31
N LEU A 726 17.51 -17.09 -25.01
CA LEU A 726 17.18 -16.01 -24.06
C LEU A 726 18.43 -15.29 -23.55
N GLY A 727 19.51 -16.04 -23.30
CA GLY A 727 20.78 -15.51 -22.83
C GLY A 727 21.73 -15.15 -23.97
N THR A 728 22.48 -14.07 -23.80
CA THR A 728 23.54 -13.64 -24.71
C THR A 728 24.91 -13.94 -24.09
N PHE A 729 25.81 -14.55 -24.86
CA PHE A 729 27.19 -14.69 -24.40
C PHE A 729 27.91 -13.35 -24.49
N VAL A 730 28.41 -12.90 -23.34
CA VAL A 730 29.33 -11.74 -23.25
C VAL A 730 30.75 -12.20 -23.58
N ARG A 731 31.10 -13.42 -23.17
CA ARG A 731 32.40 -14.05 -23.40
C ARG A 731 32.25 -15.56 -23.45
N MET A 732 32.91 -16.18 -24.42
CA MET A 732 33.00 -17.63 -24.59
C MET A 732 34.46 -18.07 -24.49
N ASP A 733 34.86 -18.51 -23.31
CA ASP A 733 36.20 -19.06 -23.02
C ASP A 733 36.04 -20.34 -22.17
N SER A 734 37.12 -20.87 -21.60
CA SER A 734 37.05 -21.99 -20.63
C SER A 734 36.20 -21.68 -19.39
N ILE A 735 36.04 -20.39 -19.08
CA ILE A 735 35.02 -19.84 -18.19
C ILE A 735 34.22 -18.87 -19.05
N SER A 736 32.93 -19.13 -19.20
CA SER A 736 32.04 -18.33 -20.02
C SER A 736 31.19 -17.39 -19.16
N VAL A 737 30.79 -16.29 -19.76
CA VAL A 737 29.90 -15.28 -19.18
C VAL A 737 28.68 -15.18 -20.07
N LYS A 738 27.51 -15.49 -19.51
CA LYS A 738 26.23 -15.32 -20.19
C LYS A 738 25.38 -14.30 -19.45
N SER A 739 24.79 -13.37 -20.18
CA SER A 739 23.89 -12.35 -19.64
C SER A 739 22.45 -12.63 -20.06
N LEU A 740 21.51 -12.35 -19.15
CA LEU A 740 20.08 -12.34 -19.44
C LEU A 740 19.57 -10.91 -19.23
N TYR A 741 18.95 -10.34 -20.25
CA TYR A 741 18.30 -9.04 -20.15
C TYR A 741 16.99 -9.16 -19.37
N VAL A 742 16.90 -8.46 -18.24
CA VAL A 742 15.73 -8.48 -17.36
C VAL A 742 14.92 -7.20 -17.52
N THR A 743 15.59 -6.04 -17.45
CA THR A 743 14.94 -4.73 -17.48
C THR A 743 15.90 -3.66 -18.01
N ASN A 744 15.38 -2.48 -18.34
CA ASN A 744 16.17 -1.30 -18.70
C ASN A 744 16.60 -0.46 -17.48
N ASN A 745 16.32 -0.95 -16.27
CA ASN A 745 16.69 -0.33 -15.00
C ASN A 745 17.70 -1.20 -14.26
N GLU A 746 18.45 -0.60 -13.35
CA GLU A 746 19.42 -1.30 -12.51
C GLU A 746 18.79 -2.44 -11.68
N LEU A 747 19.41 -3.63 -11.67
CA LEU A 747 19.07 -4.70 -10.73
C LEU A 747 19.82 -4.50 -9.41
N LEU A 748 19.12 -4.49 -8.28
CA LEU A 748 19.69 -4.22 -6.96
C LEU A 748 20.34 -5.45 -6.31
N SER A 749 19.76 -6.62 -6.54
CA SER A 749 20.18 -7.88 -5.91
C SER A 749 19.77 -9.09 -6.75
N VAL A 750 20.39 -10.23 -6.46
CA VAL A 750 20.06 -11.54 -7.02
C VAL A 750 19.94 -12.56 -5.92
N GLY A 751 18.81 -13.28 -5.85
CA GLY A 751 18.58 -14.42 -4.98
C GLY A 751 18.28 -15.69 -5.73
N ALA A 752 18.23 -16.80 -5.00
CA ALA A 752 17.78 -18.09 -5.51
C ALA A 752 16.78 -18.69 -4.53
N SER A 753 15.75 -19.35 -5.07
CA SER A 753 14.81 -20.18 -4.32
C SER A 753 14.73 -21.53 -5.00
N GLU A 754 14.83 -22.61 -4.21
CA GLU A 754 14.86 -23.97 -4.73
C GLU A 754 13.44 -24.57 -4.73
N ASN A 755 13.13 -25.39 -5.73
CA ASN A 755 11.95 -26.25 -5.73
C ASN A 755 10.61 -25.52 -5.50
N VAL A 756 10.48 -24.32 -6.07
CA VAL A 756 9.31 -23.43 -5.95
C VAL A 756 8.11 -24.07 -6.62
N LEU A 757 6.96 -24.11 -5.94
CA LEU A 757 5.72 -24.61 -6.54
C LEU A 757 5.11 -23.55 -7.46
N LEU A 758 4.93 -23.90 -8.73
CA LEU A 758 4.37 -23.04 -9.76
C LEU A 758 3.18 -23.72 -10.43
N ARG A 759 2.39 -22.93 -11.13
CA ARG A 759 1.22 -23.39 -11.89
C ARG A 759 1.25 -22.84 -13.31
N ASP A 760 1.00 -23.69 -14.29
CA ASP A 760 0.69 -23.26 -15.66
C ASP A 760 -0.74 -23.63 -16.06
N SER A 761 -1.07 -23.44 -17.35
CA SER A 761 -2.40 -23.75 -17.90
C SER A 761 -2.78 -25.23 -17.85
N THR A 762 -1.83 -26.12 -17.59
CA THR A 762 -1.97 -27.57 -17.70
C THR A 762 -1.79 -28.32 -16.38
N ASP A 763 -0.81 -27.95 -15.53
CA ASP A 763 -0.57 -28.59 -14.24
C ASP A 763 0.28 -27.74 -13.27
N PHE A 764 0.45 -28.25 -12.05
CA PHE A 764 1.44 -27.77 -11.09
C PHE A 764 2.80 -28.43 -11.35
N PHE A 765 3.87 -27.65 -11.20
CA PHE A 765 5.24 -28.14 -11.33
C PHE A 765 6.16 -27.43 -10.33
N ARG A 766 7.38 -27.97 -10.14
CA ARG A 766 8.38 -27.35 -9.27
C ARG A 766 9.65 -27.03 -10.04
N GLU A 767 10.22 -25.87 -9.75
CA GLU A 767 11.41 -25.37 -10.44
C GLU A 767 12.24 -24.45 -9.54
N ASP A 768 13.54 -24.38 -9.77
CA ASP A 768 14.43 -23.44 -9.09
C ASP A 768 14.35 -22.07 -9.77
N LEU A 769 14.23 -21.01 -8.96
CA LEU A 769 14.08 -19.64 -9.45
C LEU A 769 15.21 -18.75 -8.97
N LEU A 770 15.72 -17.93 -9.89
CA LEU A 770 16.53 -16.74 -9.62
C LEU A 770 15.60 -15.55 -9.41
N LEU A 771 15.72 -14.90 -8.26
CA LEU A 771 14.91 -13.76 -7.89
C LEU A 771 15.70 -12.46 -8.12
N ALA A 772 15.05 -11.46 -8.71
CA ALA A 772 15.61 -10.13 -8.93
C ALA A 772 14.65 -9.07 -8.44
N GLN A 773 15.23 -7.97 -7.98
CA GLN A 773 14.51 -6.72 -7.81
C GLN A 773 15.24 -5.60 -8.58
N SER A 774 14.48 -4.88 -9.38
CA SER A 774 14.93 -3.70 -10.12
C SER A 774 14.69 -2.44 -9.30
N ARG A 775 15.56 -1.45 -9.46
CA ARG A 775 15.49 -0.15 -8.77
C ARG A 775 14.14 0.54 -8.92
N ASN A 776 13.47 0.39 -10.06
CA ASN A 776 12.16 0.97 -10.33
C ASN A 776 10.99 0.28 -9.60
N GLY A 777 11.24 -0.79 -8.84
CA GLY A 777 10.21 -1.52 -8.10
C GLY A 777 9.72 -2.82 -8.72
N SER A 778 10.19 -3.18 -9.92
CA SER A 778 9.83 -4.45 -10.54
C SER A 778 10.55 -5.62 -9.86
N VAL A 779 9.81 -6.69 -9.59
CA VAL A 779 10.31 -7.92 -8.95
C VAL A 779 10.11 -9.07 -9.93
N PHE A 780 11.11 -9.94 -10.06
CA PHE A 780 11.10 -11.01 -11.07
C PHE A 780 11.57 -12.33 -10.48
N GLY A 781 10.99 -13.43 -10.96
CA GLY A 781 11.46 -14.79 -10.76
C GLY A 781 11.71 -15.48 -12.09
N PHE A 782 12.96 -15.86 -12.37
CA PHE A 782 13.37 -16.55 -13.60
C PHE A 782 13.86 -17.95 -13.30
N ASN A 783 13.56 -18.93 -14.16
CA ASN A 783 14.25 -20.21 -14.04
C ASN A 783 15.71 -20.13 -14.50
N LEU A 784 16.46 -21.22 -14.29
CA LEU A 784 17.87 -21.31 -14.71
C LEU A 784 18.06 -21.28 -16.25
N LEU A 785 16.99 -21.46 -17.03
CA LEU A 785 17.01 -21.29 -18.50
C LEU A 785 16.76 -19.85 -18.94
N GLY A 786 16.42 -18.95 -18.01
CA GLY A 786 16.15 -17.53 -18.25
C GLY A 786 14.71 -17.22 -18.64
N GLU A 787 13.79 -18.18 -18.47
CA GLU A 787 12.36 -17.99 -18.68
C GLU A 787 11.76 -17.28 -17.46
N LEU A 788 10.97 -16.23 -17.71
CA LEU A 788 10.24 -15.52 -16.66
C LEU A 788 9.09 -16.41 -16.15
N ARG A 789 9.05 -16.63 -14.83
CA ARG A 789 8.00 -17.38 -14.14
C ARG A 789 7.11 -16.50 -13.29
N LEU A 790 7.71 -15.52 -12.60
CA LEU A 790 7.01 -14.60 -11.70
C LEU A 790 7.39 -13.16 -12.05
N THR A 791 6.42 -12.25 -12.03
CA THR A 791 6.67 -10.82 -12.21
C THR A 791 5.66 -10.02 -11.40
N GLU A 792 6.16 -9.12 -10.57
CA GLU A 792 5.34 -8.23 -9.75
C GLU A 792 5.90 -6.81 -9.75
N ASN A 793 5.11 -5.86 -9.28
CA ASN A 793 5.51 -4.47 -9.21
C ASN A 793 5.08 -3.83 -7.89
N LEU A 794 6.06 -3.22 -7.20
CA LEU A 794 5.82 -2.46 -5.98
C LEU A 794 4.98 -1.18 -6.20
N GLY A 795 4.87 -0.70 -7.44
CA GLY A 795 4.27 0.60 -7.77
C GLY A 795 5.16 1.79 -7.40
N GLN A 796 6.33 1.54 -6.81
CA GLN A 796 7.30 2.52 -6.32
C GLN A 796 8.71 1.92 -6.30
N PRO A 797 9.78 2.75 -6.23
CA PRO A 797 11.16 2.25 -6.19
C PRO A 797 11.43 1.22 -5.09
N ALA A 798 12.41 0.36 -5.35
CA ALA A 798 12.81 -0.75 -4.49
C ALA A 798 13.88 -0.36 -3.46
N SER A 799 13.85 -0.99 -2.28
CA SER A 799 14.92 -0.86 -1.27
C SER A 799 16.08 -1.78 -1.57
N ASN A 800 17.30 -1.33 -1.27
CA ASN A 800 18.50 -2.18 -1.27
C ASN A 800 18.74 -2.90 0.07
N THR A 801 17.89 -2.66 1.08
CA THR A 801 18.03 -3.25 2.43
C THR A 801 17.38 -4.62 2.56
N PHE A 802 16.73 -5.10 1.51
CA PHE A 802 16.09 -6.41 1.47
C PHE A 802 16.31 -7.05 0.10
N GLN A 803 16.48 -8.36 0.12
CA GLN A 803 16.60 -9.16 -1.08
C GLN A 803 15.27 -9.90 -1.27
N PRO A 804 14.69 -9.91 -2.48
CA PRO A 804 13.43 -10.60 -2.70
C PRO A 804 13.59 -12.09 -2.38
N MET A 805 12.57 -12.65 -1.74
CA MET A 805 12.55 -14.05 -1.29
C MET A 805 11.18 -14.66 -1.46
N LEU A 806 11.13 -15.99 -1.55
CA LEU A 806 9.89 -16.75 -1.48
C LEU A 806 9.80 -17.40 -0.10
N ILE A 807 8.67 -17.26 0.56
CA ILE A 807 8.41 -17.88 1.86
C ILE A 807 6.91 -18.05 2.06
N ASP A 808 6.51 -19.19 2.58
CA ASP A 808 5.17 -19.41 3.14
C ASP A 808 5.07 -18.62 4.46
N ILE A 809 4.48 -17.42 4.37
CA ILE A 809 4.51 -16.43 5.46
C ILE A 809 3.39 -16.65 6.48
N ASP A 810 2.26 -17.21 6.06
CA ASP A 810 1.07 -17.44 6.89
C ASP A 810 0.78 -18.92 7.13
N ASN A 811 1.70 -19.80 6.71
CA ASN A 811 1.67 -21.25 6.94
C ASN A 811 0.46 -21.94 6.27
N ASP A 812 0.09 -21.47 5.08
CA ASP A 812 -0.98 -22.02 4.26
C ASP A 812 -0.49 -23.07 3.22
N LYS A 813 0.84 -23.27 3.14
CA LYS A 813 1.60 -24.13 2.20
C LYS A 813 1.80 -23.56 0.80
N ASN A 814 1.38 -22.33 0.57
CA ASN A 814 1.69 -21.57 -0.64
C ASN A 814 2.79 -20.57 -0.29
N GLU A 815 3.76 -20.42 -1.18
CA GLU A 815 4.81 -19.43 -0.97
C GLU A 815 4.32 -18.06 -1.40
N ASN A 816 4.75 -17.02 -0.69
CA ASN A 816 4.55 -15.65 -1.09
C ASN A 816 5.88 -15.07 -1.58
N MET A 817 5.83 -14.31 -2.68
CA MET A 817 6.96 -13.53 -3.15
C MET A 817 7.04 -12.22 -2.40
N LEU A 818 8.10 -12.03 -1.63
CA LEU A 818 8.32 -10.84 -0.84
C LEU A 818 9.32 -9.89 -1.48
N ALA A 819 9.04 -8.60 -1.37
CA ALA A 819 9.92 -7.52 -1.81
C ALA A 819 9.71 -6.25 -0.98
N LEU A 820 10.75 -5.44 -0.83
CA LEU A 820 10.69 -4.22 -0.03
C LEU A 820 10.79 -2.99 -0.93
N ALA A 821 9.88 -2.03 -0.75
CA ALA A 821 9.98 -0.72 -1.37
C ALA A 821 11.01 0.15 -0.66
N GLU A 822 11.62 1.11 -1.36
CA GLU A 822 12.67 2.01 -0.85
C GLU A 822 12.26 2.71 0.45
N PHE A 823 10.98 3.00 0.58
CA PHE A 823 10.40 3.73 1.71
C PHE A 823 10.01 2.85 2.88
N GLY A 824 10.20 1.54 2.73
CA GLY A 824 10.09 0.58 3.80
C GLY A 824 8.76 -0.15 3.88
N ARG A 825 7.84 0.04 2.92
CA ARG A 825 6.67 -0.83 2.84
C ARG A 825 7.08 -2.20 2.31
N LEU A 826 6.79 -3.25 3.07
CA LEU A 826 6.99 -4.64 2.66
C LEU A 826 5.82 -5.07 1.79
N PHE A 827 6.13 -5.80 0.73
CA PHE A 827 5.19 -6.29 -0.25
C PHE A 827 5.26 -7.80 -0.36
N ALA A 828 4.11 -8.46 -0.41
CA ALA A 828 3.97 -9.89 -0.66
C ALA A 828 2.89 -10.18 -1.72
N TRP A 829 3.08 -11.24 -2.50
CA TRP A 829 2.11 -11.77 -3.46
C TRP A 829 2.09 -13.28 -3.39
N ASP A 830 0.92 -13.92 -3.46
CA ASP A 830 0.81 -15.37 -3.56
C ASP A 830 1.44 -15.86 -4.88
N VAL A 831 2.34 -16.84 -4.81
CA VAL A 831 3.09 -17.33 -5.97
C VAL A 831 2.21 -18.05 -7.00
N LEU A 832 1.11 -18.67 -6.57
CA LEU A 832 0.23 -19.46 -7.43
C LEU A 832 -0.86 -18.63 -8.09
N THR A 833 -1.37 -17.60 -7.41
CA THR A 833 -2.44 -16.74 -7.94
C THR A 833 -1.93 -15.41 -8.49
N GLY A 834 -0.79 -14.91 -8.01
CA GLY A 834 -0.30 -13.55 -8.25
C GLY A 834 -1.04 -12.50 -7.43
N ASP A 835 -1.97 -12.92 -6.57
CA ASP A 835 -2.77 -11.97 -5.79
C ASP A 835 -1.94 -11.32 -4.70
N ARG A 836 -2.27 -10.05 -4.47
CA ARG A 836 -1.61 -9.24 -3.47
C ARG A 836 -1.94 -9.72 -2.05
N PHE A 837 -0.91 -10.03 -1.26
CA PHE A 837 -1.06 -10.38 0.16
C PHE A 837 -0.97 -9.11 1.03
N TYR A 838 -2.09 -8.72 1.64
CA TYR A 838 -2.24 -7.48 2.41
C TYR A 838 -2.01 -7.66 3.92
N ASP A 839 -1.88 -8.89 4.38
CA ASP A 839 -1.92 -9.28 5.78
C ASP A 839 -0.54 -9.13 6.46
N LEU A 840 0.12 -8.00 6.17
CA LEU A 840 1.44 -7.63 6.67
C LEU A 840 1.44 -6.24 7.32
N PRO A 841 2.32 -6.00 8.31
CA PRO A 841 2.50 -4.67 8.88
C PRO A 841 2.83 -3.61 7.81
N THR A 842 2.10 -2.48 7.85
CA THR A 842 2.30 -1.35 6.92
C THR A 842 3.35 -0.33 7.41
N SER A 843 3.99 -0.60 8.55
CA SER A 843 5.05 0.25 9.08
C SER A 843 6.25 0.30 8.12
N GLY A 844 6.81 1.50 7.94
CA GLY A 844 8.02 1.67 7.14
C GLY A 844 9.19 0.98 7.81
N MET A 845 9.80 0.04 7.09
CA MET A 845 10.82 -0.84 7.64
C MET A 845 12.10 -0.92 6.79
N LYS A 846 13.23 -1.19 7.45
CA LYS A 846 14.51 -1.52 6.83
C LYS A 846 15.00 -2.86 7.36
N TYR A 847 15.69 -3.60 6.50
CA TYR A 847 16.28 -4.89 6.83
C TYR A 847 15.33 -5.91 7.51
N PRO A 848 14.15 -6.17 6.94
CA PRO A 848 13.26 -7.17 7.50
C PRO A 848 13.87 -8.57 7.42
N ILE A 849 13.69 -9.34 8.49
CA ILE A 849 13.94 -10.78 8.55
C ILE A 849 12.63 -11.48 8.91
N ILE A 850 12.39 -12.64 8.30
CA ILE A 850 11.17 -13.42 8.52
C ILE A 850 11.59 -14.83 8.89
N THR A 851 11.18 -15.28 10.07
CA THR A 851 11.59 -16.56 10.64
C THR A 851 10.54 -17.07 11.60
N ASP A 852 10.54 -18.37 11.90
CA ASP A 852 9.86 -18.88 13.10
C ASP A 852 10.84 -18.71 14.27
N LEU A 853 10.68 -17.66 15.07
CA LEU A 853 11.63 -17.27 16.12
C LEU A 853 11.46 -18.10 17.38
N ASN A 854 10.21 -18.45 17.71
CA ASN A 854 9.86 -19.13 18.95
C ASN A 854 9.61 -20.65 18.77
N GLY A 855 9.61 -21.16 17.54
CA GLY A 855 9.39 -22.56 17.20
C GLY A 855 7.93 -23.01 17.25
N ASP A 856 6.98 -22.09 17.21
CA ASP A 856 5.54 -22.39 17.27
C ASP A 856 4.90 -22.66 15.90
N GLY A 857 5.68 -22.48 14.82
CA GLY A 857 5.26 -22.67 13.43
C GLY A 857 4.67 -21.43 12.77
N GLN A 858 4.47 -20.34 13.50
CA GLN A 858 4.14 -19.02 12.94
C GLN A 858 5.43 -18.29 12.56
N LYS A 859 5.30 -17.27 11.70
CA LYS A 859 6.45 -16.47 11.26
C LYS A 859 6.47 -15.15 12.00
N GLU A 860 7.58 -14.83 12.64
CA GLU A 860 7.92 -13.50 13.10
C GLU A 860 8.57 -12.68 11.99
N LEU A 861 8.04 -11.49 11.76
CA LEU A 861 8.67 -10.41 11.00
C LEU A 861 9.40 -9.49 11.98
N ILE A 862 10.73 -9.39 11.86
CA ILE A 862 11.55 -8.48 12.65
C ILE A 862 12.20 -7.48 11.71
N ALA A 863 12.05 -6.19 11.99
CA ALA A 863 12.62 -5.16 11.13
C ALA A 863 12.92 -3.88 11.89
N GLN A 864 13.86 -3.07 11.38
CA GLN A 864 14.02 -1.71 11.85
C GLN A 864 12.83 -0.89 11.38
N THR A 865 12.15 -0.20 12.29
CA THR A 865 11.27 0.93 12.00
C THR A 865 11.84 2.22 12.59
N ARG A 866 11.10 3.32 12.46
CA ARG A 866 11.50 4.61 13.04
C ARG A 866 11.57 4.58 14.56
N GLU A 867 10.70 3.81 15.20
CA GLU A 867 10.58 3.71 16.66
C GLU A 867 11.61 2.78 17.28
N GLY A 868 12.20 1.90 16.45
CA GLY A 868 13.29 1.03 16.84
C GLY A 868 13.27 -0.29 16.08
N LEU A 869 13.87 -1.34 16.65
CA LEU A 869 13.70 -2.70 16.14
C LEU A 869 12.34 -3.23 16.62
N ARG A 870 11.48 -3.64 15.70
CA ARG A 870 10.14 -4.16 15.99
C ARG A 870 10.01 -5.62 15.58
N CYS A 871 9.16 -6.34 16.31
CA CYS A 871 8.82 -7.73 16.01
C CYS A 871 7.29 -7.91 15.98
N TRP A 872 6.80 -8.56 14.94
CA TRP A 872 5.41 -8.98 14.78
C TRP A 872 5.34 -10.48 14.51
N THR A 873 4.38 -11.19 15.09
CA THR A 873 3.99 -12.51 14.62
C THR A 873 2.96 -12.35 13.52
N ILE A 874 3.18 -12.99 12.36
CA ILE A 874 2.20 -13.15 11.30
C ILE A 874 1.32 -14.34 11.66
N LEU A 875 0.02 -14.07 11.74
CA LEU A 875 -0.99 -15.04 12.12
C LEU A 875 -1.53 -15.69 10.85
N ARG A 876 -1.82 -16.99 10.95
CA ARG A 876 -2.37 -17.75 9.83
C ARG A 876 -3.70 -17.15 9.37
N THR A 877 -3.80 -16.86 8.08
CA THR A 877 -5.07 -16.49 7.45
C THR A 877 -5.96 -17.73 7.31
N ASN A 878 -7.27 -17.59 7.58
CA ASN A 878 -8.22 -18.72 7.61
C ASN A 878 -8.82 -19.03 6.24
#